data_AF-A0A2M8IUJ7-F1
#
_entry.id   AF-A0A2M8IUJ7-F1
#
_cell.length_a   1.000
_cell.length_b   1.000
_cell.length_c   1.000
_cell.angle_alpha   90.00
_cell.angle_beta   90.00
_cell.angle_gamma   90.00
#
_symmetry.space_group_name_H-M   'P 1'
#
loop_
_entity.id
_entity.type
_entity.pdbx_description
1 polymer ?
#
loop_
_entity_poly.entity_id
_entity_poly.type
_entity_poly.pdbx_seq_one_letter_code
_entity_poly.pdbx_strand_id
1 'polypeptide(L)'
;MCGLCGLGDAGAVVGGASGNGHAAIWPGNAATLLAHQGLTIADGAALFGGAATGLGSGPAAAAPAGDAGALAGADPTGFTALFDIPSGTGTPVSLGSGQRMTAEISVPGDTDWFRMSLTQGQQYEISLKALPFFGLADPQIYLFDNNGTFLVADDNSGTGLNSVLTVTATRTGIYYAGATGFGGGGQTTGQYEISLSPINAAADTVGATTSTAGSVAVGSQVLGTIDFGTDEDWYAVTVQKGQTYAVFLDAYLGTFTPLANPFLEVADRNLTTVALNDDNGVTLNSALTFTADYNGKYYIKAKGGPGNTGDFQLTVANFSPPAPASPLKGIDWGAGTEFNKTNITYYFAKQGETFANETTDSPWNAYQMQQAAAALAEFSRFSPLTFTEVSTAASADFVLTKNFADTSTTGRMFPQDPAFGTNQGVGWFNTDPDVWSLAAGGFLEKGAFGYSNFMHEFGHGLSLAHPHDNGGGTSAVFAGVTKSSDVGDDQLNQEVFTIMSYNKGWQTGFNGSSGTNAYGMARTPMAFDIALIQEKYGTNTNHNGVNNTYTLWTANGTGTGYEAIWDTGGKDTIVNPGSAGATIDLRQATLKQEPGGGGFVSAVLGVHGGYTIANGVRIENATGGSGNDTLIGNGLKNVLNGGAGKDIMLGGKGNDRYILSEATDVVSEKAKGGTDTVVTSAFSLKLKDYQQVENAKLTGSGNLDASGSKKDNVLVGNKGQNSLNGGNGDDTLKGGGGNDALNGGRGKDVLKGGGGSDSLKGGGGDDRIEGGGGNDTLTGGGNLDDFIFKKNFGADTITDFAKGTDELHLSKKLWSGDLGVKQVVNKFADVVGGEVVFDFGGHRITLDGVGSVNKLSDDLVLF
;
A
#
# COMPACT_ATOMS: atom_id res chain seq x y z
N MET A 1 -4.18 22.81 -34.32
CA MET A 1 -3.01 22.70 -35.22
C MET A 1 -3.19 21.50 -36.12
N CYS A 2 -2.89 21.62 -37.42
CA CYS A 2 -2.93 20.50 -38.37
C CYS A 2 -1.71 19.57 -38.20
N GLY A 3 -1.93 18.26 -38.38
CA GLY A 3 -1.13 17.44 -39.29
C GLY A 3 -0.11 16.45 -38.70
N LEU A 4 -0.05 15.28 -39.36
CA LEU A 4 0.85 14.10 -39.22
C LEU A 4 0.35 13.04 -38.20
N CYS A 5 0.04 11.78 -38.54
CA CYS A 5 0.50 10.89 -39.61
C CYS A 5 -0.64 9.95 -40.10
N GLY A 6 -0.50 9.37 -41.30
CA GLY A 6 -1.43 8.41 -41.88
C GLY A 6 -0.82 7.03 -42.18
N LEU A 7 -1.77 6.10 -42.41
CA LEU A 7 -1.77 4.89 -43.28
C LEU A 7 -0.96 3.63 -42.89
N GLY A 8 -1.64 2.47 -42.95
CA GLY A 8 -1.03 1.20 -43.35
C GLY A 8 -1.63 -0.13 -42.84
N ASP A 9 -2.82 -0.50 -43.35
CA ASP A 9 -3.30 -1.85 -43.73
C ASP A 9 -3.30 -3.10 -42.80
N ALA A 10 -4.54 -3.52 -42.49
CA ALA A 10 -5.20 -4.79 -42.84
C ALA A 10 -4.47 -6.15 -42.75
N GLY A 11 -5.02 -7.02 -41.89
CA GLY A 11 -4.93 -8.49 -41.98
C GLY A 11 -6.24 -9.12 -41.52
N ALA A 12 -6.96 -9.70 -42.48
CA ALA A 12 -8.29 -10.30 -42.34
C ALA A 12 -8.27 -11.67 -41.65
N VAL A 13 -9.35 -12.01 -40.92
CA VAL A 13 -9.84 -13.40 -40.82
C VAL A 13 -11.35 -13.39 -41.04
N VAL A 14 -11.73 -13.95 -42.20
CA VAL A 14 -13.08 -14.30 -42.62
C VAL A 14 -13.53 -15.55 -41.87
N GLY A 15 -14.82 -15.59 -41.52
CA GLY A 15 -15.44 -16.60 -40.65
C GLY A 15 -15.62 -18.01 -41.22
N GLY A 16 -16.25 -18.84 -40.39
CA GLY A 16 -16.60 -20.22 -40.75
C GLY A 16 -17.19 -21.03 -39.59
N ALA A 17 -18.48 -20.82 -39.34
CA ALA A 17 -19.47 -21.80 -38.88
C ALA A 17 -19.26 -22.57 -37.54
N SER A 18 -19.95 -22.12 -36.49
CA SER A 18 -20.60 -23.01 -35.52
C SER A 18 -22.08 -22.65 -35.43
N GLY A 19 -22.92 -23.48 -36.04
CA GLY A 19 -24.36 -23.39 -35.93
C GLY A 19 -24.85 -23.98 -34.59
N ASN A 20 -25.83 -23.28 -34.03
CA ASN A 20 -26.84 -23.71 -33.05
C ASN A 20 -26.36 -23.95 -31.60
N GLY A 21 -26.71 -23.13 -30.62
CA GLY A 21 -27.56 -21.95 -30.69
C GLY A 21 -27.77 -21.27 -29.34
N HIS A 22 -27.91 -19.94 -29.38
CA HIS A 22 -28.84 -19.13 -28.60
C HIS A 22 -28.99 -17.82 -29.39
N ALA A 23 -30.03 -17.73 -30.22
CA ALA A 23 -30.29 -16.56 -31.06
C ALA A 23 -31.02 -15.48 -30.25
N ALA A 24 -30.41 -14.29 -30.22
CA ALA A 24 -31.03 -13.04 -29.84
C ALA A 24 -32.21 -12.72 -30.76
N ILE A 25 -33.36 -12.38 -30.16
CA ILE A 25 -34.55 -11.90 -30.87
C ILE A 25 -34.62 -10.38 -30.64
N TRP A 26 -34.23 -9.64 -31.67
CA TRP A 26 -34.67 -8.26 -31.92
C TRP A 26 -35.98 -8.31 -32.73
N PRO A 27 -36.96 -7.47 -32.39
CA PRO A 27 -37.69 -6.72 -33.42
C PRO A 27 -37.68 -5.23 -33.02
N GLY A 28 -37.34 -4.29 -33.90
CA GLY A 28 -37.92 -4.12 -35.22
C GLY A 28 -39.36 -3.61 -35.10
N ASN A 29 -39.56 -2.37 -34.63
CA ASN A 29 -40.80 -1.56 -34.77
C ASN A 29 -40.61 -0.09 -34.29
N ALA A 30 -39.86 0.73 -35.04
CA ALA A 30 -39.91 2.20 -34.91
C ALA A 30 -39.82 2.95 -36.26
N ALA A 31 -39.54 2.24 -37.36
CA ALA A 31 -39.53 2.79 -38.72
C ALA A 31 -40.89 2.67 -39.44
N THR A 32 -41.90 2.06 -38.81
CA THR A 32 -43.25 1.86 -39.40
C THR A 32 -44.34 2.75 -38.77
N LEU A 33 -44.01 3.57 -37.76
CA LEU A 33 -44.98 4.48 -37.11
C LEU A 33 -44.86 5.97 -37.53
N LEU A 34 -43.79 6.37 -38.23
CA LEU A 34 -43.61 7.74 -38.76
C LEU A 34 -44.00 7.90 -40.25
N ALA A 35 -44.34 6.80 -40.93
CA ALA A 35 -44.88 6.84 -42.29
C ALA A 35 -46.42 7.04 -42.34
N HIS A 36 -47.11 7.06 -41.19
CA HIS A 36 -48.57 7.26 -41.11
C HIS A 36 -49.01 8.71 -40.82
N GLN A 37 -48.07 9.67 -40.73
CA GLN A 37 -48.38 11.12 -40.59
C GLN A 37 -47.71 12.03 -41.64
N GLY A 38 -47.14 11.47 -42.72
CA GLY A 38 -46.85 12.24 -43.94
C GLY A 38 -45.79 13.36 -43.85
N LEU A 39 -44.83 13.28 -42.92
CA LEU A 39 -43.78 14.29 -42.79
C LEU A 39 -42.42 13.75 -43.27
N THR A 40 -41.93 14.28 -44.39
CA THR A 40 -40.57 14.07 -44.91
C THR A 40 -39.60 15.08 -44.31
N ILE A 41 -38.49 14.60 -43.74
CA ILE A 41 -37.34 15.44 -43.36
C ILE A 41 -36.58 15.81 -44.64
N ALA A 42 -36.40 17.11 -44.85
CA ALA A 42 -35.43 17.64 -45.81
C ALA A 42 -34.39 18.47 -45.03
N ASP A 43 -33.16 17.96 -45.08
CA ASP A 43 -31.85 18.56 -44.91
C ASP A 43 -31.68 19.95 -44.24
N GLY A 44 -30.76 19.96 -43.26
CA GLY A 44 -29.48 20.62 -43.50
C GLY A 44 -29.34 22.09 -43.12
N ALA A 45 -28.61 22.31 -42.02
CA ALA A 45 -27.80 23.49 -41.72
C ALA A 45 -28.51 24.81 -41.35
N ALA A 46 -28.45 25.17 -40.06
CA ALA A 46 -28.06 26.52 -39.59
C ALA A 46 -27.78 26.50 -38.08
N LEU A 47 -26.51 26.26 -37.76
CA LEU A 47 -25.86 26.54 -36.49
C LEU A 47 -25.66 28.06 -36.37
N PHE A 48 -25.97 28.63 -35.21
CA PHE A 48 -25.61 29.96 -34.69
C PHE A 48 -26.24 31.24 -35.30
N GLY A 49 -26.91 32.01 -34.43
CA GLY A 49 -26.84 33.47 -34.44
C GLY A 49 -28.16 34.23 -34.21
N GLY A 50 -28.21 35.00 -33.11
CA GLY A 50 -28.74 36.38 -33.18
C GLY A 50 -30.10 36.69 -32.56
N ALA A 51 -30.03 37.39 -31.43
CA ALA A 51 -30.76 38.62 -31.07
C ALA A 51 -32.30 38.65 -30.96
N ALA A 52 -32.72 39.27 -29.86
CA ALA A 52 -34.06 39.54 -29.40
C ALA A 52 -34.89 40.50 -30.27
N THR A 53 -36.20 40.26 -30.32
CA THR A 53 -37.34 41.21 -30.30
C THR A 53 -38.57 40.36 -29.92
N GLY A 54 -39.46 40.65 -28.97
CA GLY A 54 -40.08 41.90 -28.54
C GLY A 54 -41.61 41.77 -28.69
N LEU A 55 -42.38 42.24 -27.69
CA LEU A 55 -43.85 42.35 -27.60
C LEU A 55 -44.58 41.06 -27.15
N GLY A 56 -45.37 40.97 -26.07
CA GLY A 56 -45.97 41.97 -25.19
C GLY A 56 -47.50 42.06 -25.39
N SER A 57 -48.28 41.37 -24.54
CA SER A 57 -49.64 41.77 -24.11
C SER A 57 -50.19 40.82 -23.02
N GLY A 58 -50.34 41.29 -21.77
CA GLY A 58 -51.09 40.62 -20.69
C GLY A 58 -52.61 40.84 -20.82
N PRO A 59 -53.42 40.91 -19.73
CA PRO A 59 -53.22 40.46 -18.33
C PRO A 59 -54.47 39.76 -17.70
N ALA A 60 -54.34 39.17 -16.49
CA ALA A 60 -55.38 39.08 -15.42
C ALA A 60 -54.79 38.33 -14.18
N ALA A 61 -54.39 39.00 -13.10
CA ALA A 61 -55.19 39.37 -11.90
C ALA A 61 -55.72 38.14 -11.10
N ALA A 62 -55.00 37.67 -10.06
CA ALA A 62 -55.14 38.00 -8.61
C ALA A 62 -56.21 37.15 -7.86
N ALA A 63 -55.84 36.09 -7.11
CA ALA A 63 -55.60 36.02 -5.64
C ALA A 63 -56.88 35.68 -4.81
N PRO A 64 -56.87 35.25 -3.52
CA PRO A 64 -55.76 34.90 -2.59
C PRO A 64 -55.99 33.71 -1.60
N ALA A 65 -54.96 33.44 -0.78
CA ALA A 65 -54.93 33.09 0.67
C ALA A 65 -55.18 31.65 1.18
N GLY A 66 -54.31 31.21 2.11
CA GLY A 66 -54.65 30.26 3.17
C GLY A 66 -53.52 29.36 3.67
N ASP A 67 -52.88 29.76 4.77
CA ASP A 67 -51.75 29.12 5.46
C ASP A 67 -52.11 27.84 6.24
N ALA A 68 -51.06 27.02 6.47
CA ALA A 68 -50.80 26.11 7.60
C ALA A 68 -51.68 24.86 7.87
N GLY A 69 -51.03 23.69 7.86
CA GLY A 69 -51.51 22.45 8.48
C GLY A 69 -50.57 21.26 8.30
N ALA A 70 -49.83 20.91 9.34
CA ALA A 70 -48.88 19.79 9.41
C ALA A 70 -49.52 18.41 9.16
N LEU A 71 -48.74 17.48 8.59
CA LEU A 71 -48.94 16.04 8.77
C LEU A 71 -47.60 15.35 9.06
N ALA A 72 -47.49 14.89 10.31
CA ALA A 72 -46.56 13.85 10.73
C ALA A 72 -47.04 12.49 10.21
N GLY A 73 -46.09 11.63 9.80
CA GLY A 73 -46.35 10.25 9.45
C GLY A 73 -45.21 9.66 8.62
N ALA A 74 -44.21 9.08 9.30
CA ALA A 74 -43.18 8.27 8.67
C ALA A 74 -43.73 6.90 8.25
N ASP A 75 -43.43 6.49 7.03
CA ASP A 75 -43.49 5.09 6.56
C ASP A 75 -42.04 4.56 6.45
N PRO A 76 -41.66 3.45 7.11
CA PRO A 76 -40.30 2.96 7.17
C PRO A 76 -39.91 1.94 6.07
N THR A 77 -40.62 1.78 4.94
CA THR A 77 -40.17 0.83 3.87
C THR A 77 -40.45 1.22 2.40
N GLY A 78 -40.96 2.42 2.09
CA GLY A 78 -41.52 2.67 0.76
C GLY A 78 -41.00 3.92 0.04
N PHE A 79 -40.09 3.69 -0.92
CA PHE A 79 -40.00 4.45 -2.17
C PHE A 79 -41.36 5.00 -2.60
N THR A 80 -41.59 6.29 -2.39
CA THR A 80 -42.69 7.02 -3.02
C THR A 80 -42.09 8.16 -3.83
N ALA A 81 -42.41 8.15 -5.11
CA ALA A 81 -42.09 9.13 -6.12
C ALA A 81 -41.95 10.56 -5.57
N LEU A 82 -40.88 11.25 -5.98
CA LEU A 82 -40.67 12.72 -6.02
C LEU A 82 -39.30 13.11 -5.46
N PHE A 83 -38.24 12.98 -6.24
CA PHE A 83 -37.20 14.02 -6.35
C PHE A 83 -36.57 13.95 -7.75
N ASP A 84 -37.43 13.93 -8.76
CA ASP A 84 -37.08 14.46 -10.08
C ASP A 84 -37.14 15.98 -9.93
N ILE A 85 -36.02 16.69 -10.10
CA ILE A 85 -36.00 18.16 -10.17
C ILE A 85 -36.28 18.47 -11.63
N PRO A 86 -37.50 18.89 -12.04
CA PRO A 86 -37.80 18.95 -13.46
C PRO A 86 -36.91 19.99 -14.16
N SER A 87 -36.08 19.55 -15.13
CA SER A 87 -35.48 20.47 -16.10
C SER A 87 -36.56 21.33 -16.76
N GLY A 88 -36.26 22.63 -16.87
CA GLY A 88 -36.94 23.51 -17.82
C GLY A 88 -37.88 24.58 -17.24
N THR A 89 -38.13 24.65 -15.93
CA THR A 89 -38.98 25.71 -15.34
C THR A 89 -38.43 26.34 -14.05
N GLY A 90 -37.26 26.99 -14.15
CA GLY A 90 -37.02 28.30 -13.51
C GLY A 90 -36.80 28.43 -11.99
N THR A 91 -36.69 27.35 -11.19
CA THR A 91 -36.42 27.51 -9.75
C THR A 91 -35.31 26.59 -9.23
N PRO A 92 -34.08 27.08 -9.08
CA PRO A 92 -32.98 26.30 -8.50
C PRO A 92 -33.24 25.89 -7.04
N VAL A 93 -32.87 24.67 -6.67
CA VAL A 93 -32.97 24.12 -5.31
C VAL A 93 -31.88 24.71 -4.42
N SER A 94 -32.19 25.03 -3.16
CA SER A 94 -31.15 25.58 -2.26
C SER A 94 -30.24 24.48 -1.78
N LEU A 95 -28.93 24.63 -2.01
CA LEU A 95 -27.91 23.83 -1.37
C LEU A 95 -27.09 24.73 -0.45
N GLY A 96 -27.27 24.56 0.86
CA GLY A 96 -26.56 25.29 1.89
C GLY A 96 -25.15 24.76 2.12
N SER A 97 -24.31 25.57 2.75
CA SER A 97 -22.95 25.17 3.17
C SER A 97 -23.03 23.99 4.16
N GLY A 98 -22.29 22.92 3.89
CA GLY A 98 -22.28 21.68 4.66
C GLY A 98 -23.45 20.73 4.36
N GLN A 99 -24.26 21.02 3.34
CA GLN A 99 -25.39 20.15 2.97
C GLN A 99 -25.03 19.18 1.86
N ARG A 100 -25.66 18.00 1.90
CA ARG A 100 -25.66 16.98 0.85
C ARG A 100 -27.09 16.65 0.46
N MET A 101 -27.31 16.34 -0.82
CA MET A 101 -28.61 16.00 -1.37
C MET A 101 -28.47 14.93 -2.43
N THR A 102 -29.41 13.99 -2.48
CA THR A 102 -29.53 13.03 -3.58
C THR A 102 -30.58 13.47 -4.58
N ALA A 103 -30.32 13.24 -5.86
CA ALA A 103 -31.24 13.52 -6.96
C ALA A 103 -30.98 12.56 -8.14
N GLU A 104 -31.76 12.70 -9.20
CA GLU A 104 -31.67 11.84 -10.39
C GLU A 104 -31.79 12.69 -11.65
N ILE A 105 -30.87 12.48 -12.59
CA ILE A 105 -31.03 12.95 -13.97
C ILE A 105 -31.98 11.96 -14.65
N SER A 106 -33.25 12.34 -14.73
CA SER A 106 -34.35 11.47 -15.16
C SER A 106 -34.45 11.33 -16.68
N VAL A 107 -33.98 12.33 -17.44
CA VAL A 107 -34.01 12.33 -18.92
C VAL A 107 -32.67 12.79 -19.53
N PRO A 108 -32.22 12.18 -20.64
CA PRO A 108 -31.10 12.72 -21.42
C PRO A 108 -31.45 14.12 -21.91
N GLY A 109 -30.64 15.13 -21.57
CA GLY A 109 -31.05 16.54 -21.75
C GLY A 109 -31.08 17.33 -20.46
N ASP A 110 -31.31 16.64 -19.34
CA ASP A 110 -31.59 17.30 -18.05
C ASP A 110 -30.32 17.92 -17.44
N THR A 111 -30.52 19.05 -16.79
CA THR A 111 -29.55 19.66 -15.89
C THR A 111 -30.29 20.18 -14.67
N ASP A 112 -29.95 19.60 -13.53
CA ASP A 112 -30.49 20.00 -12.23
C ASP A 112 -29.74 21.23 -11.71
N TRP A 113 -30.48 22.26 -11.35
CA TRP A 113 -29.90 23.54 -10.93
C TRP A 113 -30.00 23.76 -9.42
N PHE A 114 -28.88 24.07 -8.81
CA PHE A 114 -28.73 24.35 -7.38
C PHE A 114 -28.33 25.81 -7.16
N ARG A 115 -29.03 26.52 -6.28
CA ARG A 115 -28.61 27.84 -5.78
C ARG A 115 -27.81 27.69 -4.49
N MET A 116 -26.65 28.33 -4.44
CA MET A 116 -25.69 28.25 -3.34
C MET A 116 -25.33 29.64 -2.86
N SER A 117 -25.27 29.86 -1.55
CA SER A 117 -24.82 31.14 -0.99
C SER A 117 -23.35 31.04 -0.57
N LEU A 118 -22.45 31.70 -1.29
CA LEU A 118 -21.02 31.66 -1.03
C LEU A 118 -20.51 32.98 -0.44
N THR A 119 -19.45 32.92 0.38
CA THR A 119 -18.84 34.09 1.04
C THR A 119 -17.53 34.49 0.36
N GLN A 120 -17.32 35.78 0.09
CA GLN A 120 -16.10 36.29 -0.56
C GLN A 120 -14.83 35.81 0.14
N GLY A 121 -13.87 35.28 -0.62
CA GLY A 121 -12.59 34.80 -0.13
C GLY A 121 -12.61 33.40 0.47
N GLN A 122 -13.79 32.80 0.67
CA GLN A 122 -13.93 31.44 1.16
C GLN A 122 -13.78 30.44 -0.01
N GLN A 123 -13.01 29.37 0.21
CA GLN A 123 -13.02 28.22 -0.69
C GLN A 123 -14.17 27.28 -0.35
N TYR A 124 -14.75 26.69 -1.38
CA TYR A 124 -15.78 25.66 -1.29
C TYR A 124 -15.45 24.53 -2.27
N GLU A 125 -15.74 23.30 -1.86
CA GLU A 125 -15.79 22.12 -2.71
C GLU A 125 -17.26 21.85 -3.04
N ILE A 126 -17.52 21.61 -4.31
CA ILE A 126 -18.82 21.14 -4.79
C ILE A 126 -18.58 19.79 -5.42
N SER A 127 -19.09 18.73 -4.79
CA SER A 127 -18.93 17.36 -5.28
C SER A 127 -20.25 16.86 -5.85
N LEU A 128 -20.17 16.20 -6.99
CA LEU A 128 -21.26 15.49 -7.65
C LEU A 128 -20.83 14.02 -7.81
N LYS A 129 -21.48 13.09 -7.13
CA LYS A 129 -21.08 11.68 -7.07
C LYS A 129 -22.21 10.76 -7.52
N ALA A 130 -21.94 9.86 -8.45
CA ALA A 130 -22.88 8.83 -8.87
C ALA A 130 -23.18 7.86 -7.72
N LEU A 131 -24.45 7.50 -7.55
CA LEU A 131 -24.84 6.51 -6.54
C LEU A 131 -24.48 5.07 -6.97
N PRO A 132 -24.26 4.13 -6.01
CA PRO A 132 -23.78 2.78 -6.32
C PRO A 132 -24.72 1.92 -7.19
N PHE A 133 -26.01 2.24 -7.22
CA PHE A 133 -27.02 1.53 -7.99
C PHE A 133 -27.73 2.53 -8.92
N PHE A 134 -27.72 2.26 -10.23
CA PHE A 134 -28.29 3.15 -11.26
C PHE A 134 -27.68 4.58 -11.28
N GLY A 135 -26.43 4.72 -10.84
CA GLY A 135 -25.74 6.00 -10.78
C GLY A 135 -25.46 6.65 -12.12
N LEU A 136 -25.23 7.97 -12.11
CA LEU A 136 -24.74 8.71 -13.27
C LEU A 136 -23.45 8.10 -13.84
N ALA A 137 -23.46 7.78 -15.13
CA ALA A 137 -22.32 7.12 -15.78
C ALA A 137 -21.09 8.04 -15.95
N ASP A 138 -21.31 9.34 -16.11
CA ASP A 138 -20.25 10.34 -16.26
C ASP A 138 -20.74 11.69 -15.70
N PRO A 139 -20.66 11.92 -14.37
CA PRO A 139 -21.15 13.14 -13.75
C PRO A 139 -20.38 14.37 -14.24
N GLN A 140 -21.08 15.48 -14.46
CA GLN A 140 -20.49 16.78 -14.79
C GLN A 140 -21.13 17.90 -13.99
N ILE A 141 -20.32 18.87 -13.57
CA ILE A 141 -20.78 20.05 -12.84
C ILE A 141 -20.34 21.36 -13.48
N TYR A 142 -21.26 22.32 -13.59
CA TYR A 142 -21.04 23.67 -14.09
C TYR A 142 -21.31 24.69 -12.99
N LEU A 143 -20.48 25.72 -12.87
CA LEU A 143 -20.71 26.80 -11.90
C LEU A 143 -20.87 28.16 -12.58
N PHE A 144 -21.90 28.88 -12.18
CA PHE A 144 -22.23 30.23 -12.62
C PHE A 144 -22.34 31.18 -11.45
N ASP A 145 -22.09 32.46 -11.70
CA ASP A 145 -22.29 33.52 -10.72
C ASP A 145 -23.74 34.06 -10.72
N ASN A 146 -24.09 34.95 -9.78
CA ASN A 146 -25.43 35.56 -9.67
C ASN A 146 -25.92 36.32 -10.94
N ASN A 147 -25.04 36.59 -11.91
CA ASN A 147 -25.41 37.25 -13.16
C ASN A 147 -25.59 36.24 -14.31
N GLY A 148 -25.47 34.94 -14.03
CA GLY A 148 -25.48 33.88 -15.04
C GLY A 148 -24.17 33.81 -15.84
N THR A 149 -23.08 34.38 -15.33
CA THR A 149 -21.76 34.27 -15.98
C THR A 149 -21.15 32.92 -15.64
N PHE A 150 -20.78 32.15 -16.66
CA PHE A 150 -20.06 30.89 -16.49
C PHE A 150 -18.69 31.15 -15.85
N LEU A 151 -18.36 30.38 -14.81
CA LEU A 151 -17.10 30.49 -14.10
C LEU A 151 -16.16 29.35 -14.47
N VAL A 152 -16.63 28.11 -14.30
CA VAL A 152 -15.83 26.90 -14.44
C VAL A 152 -16.76 25.68 -14.55
N ALA A 153 -16.27 24.62 -15.16
CA ALA A 153 -16.88 23.30 -15.13
C ALA A 153 -15.79 22.27 -14.80
N ASP A 154 -16.21 21.16 -14.21
CA ASP A 154 -15.39 19.96 -14.10
C ASP A 154 -16.14 18.80 -14.76
N ASP A 155 -15.47 18.16 -15.73
CA ASP A 155 -16.00 17.07 -16.53
C ASP A 155 -15.26 15.74 -16.37
N ASN A 156 -14.28 15.68 -15.46
CA ASN A 156 -13.38 14.55 -15.16
C ASN A 156 -12.84 13.70 -16.35
N SER A 157 -13.04 14.12 -17.61
CA SER A 157 -12.73 13.39 -18.84
C SER A 157 -13.30 11.95 -18.97
N GLY A 158 -14.35 11.59 -18.22
CA GLY A 158 -15.13 10.36 -18.40
C GLY A 158 -14.52 9.07 -17.85
N THR A 159 -13.70 9.15 -16.79
CA THR A 159 -13.10 7.97 -16.13
C THR A 159 -13.44 7.82 -14.65
N GLY A 160 -14.28 8.70 -14.09
CA GLY A 160 -14.68 8.70 -12.67
C GLY A 160 -16.19 8.70 -12.45
N LEU A 161 -16.63 8.17 -11.31
CA LEU A 161 -18.02 8.21 -10.82
C LEU A 161 -18.34 9.53 -10.08
N ASN A 162 -17.51 10.57 -10.21
CA ASN A 162 -17.68 11.85 -9.53
C ASN A 162 -17.05 13.03 -10.29
N SER A 163 -17.65 14.22 -10.21
CA SER A 163 -17.01 15.51 -10.54
C SER A 163 -16.84 16.33 -9.27
N VAL A 164 -15.71 17.01 -9.13
CA VAL A 164 -15.41 17.79 -7.93
C VAL A 164 -14.84 19.14 -8.32
N LEU A 165 -15.54 20.21 -7.94
CA LEU A 165 -15.12 21.57 -8.20
C LEU A 165 -14.68 22.27 -6.92
N THR A 166 -13.43 22.72 -6.89
CA THR A 166 -12.98 23.69 -5.89
C THR A 166 -13.14 25.11 -6.41
N VAL A 167 -13.88 25.95 -5.69
CA VAL A 167 -14.09 27.36 -6.03
C VAL A 167 -13.70 28.27 -4.87
N THR A 168 -12.90 29.30 -5.14
CA THR A 168 -12.74 30.45 -4.24
C THR A 168 -13.75 31.51 -4.63
N ALA A 169 -14.73 31.80 -3.78
CA ALA A 169 -15.76 32.77 -4.10
C ALA A 169 -15.17 34.19 -4.21
N THR A 170 -15.24 34.79 -5.39
CA THR A 170 -14.69 36.12 -5.66
C THR A 170 -15.53 37.25 -5.07
N ARG A 171 -16.77 36.97 -4.66
CA ARG A 171 -17.71 37.88 -3.99
C ARG A 171 -18.68 37.11 -3.09
N THR A 172 -19.21 37.77 -2.06
CA THR A 172 -20.29 37.22 -1.25
C THR A 172 -21.60 37.31 -2.03
N GLY A 173 -22.31 36.21 -2.21
CA GLY A 173 -23.56 36.20 -2.94
C GLY A 173 -24.01 34.83 -3.41
N ILE A 174 -25.02 34.82 -4.27
CA ILE A 174 -25.59 33.59 -4.84
C ILE A 174 -24.77 33.13 -6.05
N TYR A 175 -24.52 31.82 -6.10
CA TYR A 175 -23.94 31.09 -7.22
C TYR A 175 -24.91 29.98 -7.63
N TYR A 176 -24.81 29.54 -8.88
CA TYR A 176 -25.66 28.49 -9.43
C TYR A 176 -24.81 27.34 -9.94
N ALA A 177 -25.04 26.13 -9.42
CA ALA A 177 -24.40 24.90 -9.90
C ALA A 177 -25.40 24.11 -10.75
N GLY A 178 -24.99 23.69 -11.95
CA GLY A 178 -25.75 22.78 -12.80
C GLY A 178 -25.12 21.39 -12.76
N ALA A 179 -25.89 20.37 -12.39
CA ALA A 179 -25.48 18.97 -12.40
C ALA A 179 -26.08 18.23 -13.60
N THR A 180 -25.26 17.48 -14.34
CA THR A 180 -25.71 16.67 -15.49
C THR A 180 -24.82 15.43 -15.65
N GLY A 181 -25.12 14.57 -16.64
CA GLY A 181 -24.28 13.42 -17.01
C GLY A 181 -23.93 13.42 -18.50
N PHE A 182 -22.73 12.97 -18.90
CA PHE A 182 -22.26 13.08 -20.29
C PHE A 182 -21.43 11.88 -20.78
N GLY A 183 -21.96 10.98 -21.61
CA GLY A 183 -21.19 9.89 -22.21
C GLY A 183 -20.69 10.19 -23.63
N GLY A 184 -19.76 9.36 -24.15
CA GLY A 184 -19.21 9.44 -25.53
C GLY A 184 -20.22 9.30 -26.70
N GLY A 185 -21.53 9.32 -26.41
CA GLY A 185 -22.63 9.37 -27.37
C GLY A 185 -23.76 10.36 -27.02
N GLY A 186 -23.61 11.21 -25.98
CA GLY A 186 -24.63 12.17 -25.53
C GLY A 186 -24.85 12.17 -24.00
N GLN A 187 -25.77 13.01 -23.50
CA GLN A 187 -26.08 13.10 -22.07
C GLN A 187 -26.68 11.80 -21.52
N THR A 188 -26.28 11.40 -20.30
CA THR A 188 -26.69 10.13 -19.65
C THR A 188 -27.57 10.37 -18.42
N THR A 189 -28.55 9.50 -18.19
CA THR A 189 -29.41 9.49 -16.99
C THR A 189 -28.79 8.70 -15.84
N GLY A 190 -29.22 8.96 -14.61
CA GLY A 190 -28.79 8.21 -13.44
C GLY A 190 -28.88 9.00 -12.13
N GLN A 191 -28.71 8.29 -11.01
CA GLN A 191 -28.80 8.86 -9.67
C GLN A 191 -27.47 9.39 -9.17
N TYR A 192 -27.52 10.44 -8.36
CA TYR A 192 -26.33 11.09 -7.84
C TYR A 192 -26.57 11.76 -6.49
N GLU A 193 -25.47 12.06 -5.80
CA GLU A 193 -25.41 12.94 -4.64
C GLU A 193 -24.65 14.22 -5.01
N ILE A 194 -25.18 15.38 -4.66
CA ILE A 194 -24.48 16.65 -4.73
C ILE A 194 -24.23 17.20 -3.32
N SER A 195 -23.04 17.75 -3.08
CA SER A 195 -22.68 18.40 -1.82
C SER A 195 -22.07 19.78 -2.05
N LEU A 196 -22.23 20.67 -1.07
CA LEU A 196 -21.50 21.94 -0.98
C LEU A 196 -20.78 22.00 0.35
N SER A 197 -19.46 21.91 0.33
CA SER A 197 -18.63 21.91 1.54
C SER A 197 -17.73 23.15 1.54
N PRO A 198 -17.75 24.00 2.58
CA PRO A 198 -16.73 25.04 2.73
C PRO A 198 -15.38 24.37 2.99
N ILE A 199 -14.38 24.67 2.17
CA ILE A 199 -12.99 24.27 2.42
C ILE A 199 -12.43 25.25 3.47
N ASN A 200 -12.77 24.99 4.73
CA ASN A 200 -12.19 25.63 5.91
C ASN A 200 -12.15 24.62 7.05
N ALA A 201 -10.96 24.33 7.56
CA ALA A 201 -10.67 23.45 8.70
C ALA A 201 -11.31 23.84 10.06
N ALA A 202 -12.28 24.75 10.08
CA ALA A 202 -12.94 25.27 11.28
C ALA A 202 -14.43 24.88 11.38
N ALA A 203 -14.99 24.19 10.38
CA ALA A 203 -16.36 23.69 10.38
C ALA A 203 -16.46 22.16 10.37
N ASP A 204 -15.31 21.47 10.46
CA ASP A 204 -15.27 20.05 10.80
C ASP A 204 -15.75 19.90 12.26
N THR A 205 -16.81 19.11 12.44
CA THR A 205 -17.46 18.88 13.73
C THR A 205 -16.69 17.94 14.65
N VAL A 206 -15.69 17.19 14.17
CA VAL A 206 -14.84 16.31 14.99
C VAL A 206 -13.37 16.37 14.58
N GLY A 207 -12.62 17.24 15.26
CA GLY A 207 -11.25 16.87 15.60
C GLY A 207 -10.20 17.01 14.51
N ALA A 208 -10.26 17.99 13.62
CA ALA A 208 -9.12 18.38 12.74
C ALA A 208 -7.73 18.51 13.43
N THR A 209 -7.69 18.59 14.78
CA THR A 209 -6.46 18.52 15.58
C THR A 209 -6.70 17.74 16.88
N THR A 210 -5.64 17.34 17.57
CA THR A 210 -5.74 16.68 18.89
C THR A 210 -6.28 17.56 20.01
N SER A 211 -6.37 18.88 19.78
CA SER A 211 -6.99 19.85 20.70
C SER A 211 -8.51 19.90 20.57
N THR A 212 -9.04 19.47 19.41
CA THR A 212 -10.47 19.42 19.08
C THR A 212 -10.99 17.99 18.94
N ALA A 213 -10.14 16.99 19.21
CA ALA A 213 -10.48 15.58 19.04
C ALA A 213 -11.76 15.18 19.79
N GLY A 214 -12.61 14.39 19.12
CA GLY A 214 -13.73 13.70 19.73
C GLY A 214 -13.28 12.74 20.84
N SER A 215 -14.21 12.09 21.52
CA SER A 215 -13.86 11.11 22.56
C SER A 215 -14.51 9.77 22.29
N VAL A 216 -13.72 8.69 22.36
CA VAL A 216 -14.20 7.32 22.32
C VAL A 216 -13.72 6.58 23.57
N ALA A 217 -14.64 5.92 24.27
CA ALA A 217 -14.30 5.12 25.45
C ALA A 217 -13.93 3.70 25.04
N VAL A 218 -13.04 3.06 25.80
CA VAL A 218 -12.74 1.63 25.63
C VAL A 218 -14.01 0.82 25.93
N GLY A 219 -14.39 -0.07 25.02
CA GLY A 219 -15.63 -0.84 25.04
C GLY A 219 -16.84 -0.09 24.45
N SER A 220 -16.61 0.97 23.68
CA SER A 220 -17.67 1.78 23.06
C SER A 220 -17.36 2.05 21.59
N GLN A 221 -18.39 2.52 20.88
CA GLN A 221 -18.33 2.91 19.47
C GLN A 221 -18.83 4.34 19.30
N VAL A 222 -18.31 5.04 18.30
CA VAL A 222 -18.75 6.37 17.86
C VAL A 222 -18.99 6.35 16.35
N LEU A 223 -19.95 7.14 15.89
CA LEU A 223 -20.19 7.34 14.46
C LEU A 223 -19.54 8.66 14.05
N GLY A 224 -18.92 8.68 12.87
CA GLY A 224 -18.28 9.85 12.27
C GLY A 224 -18.47 9.88 10.76
N THR A 225 -18.09 10.99 10.14
CA THR A 225 -18.25 11.22 8.71
C THR A 225 -17.02 11.95 8.20
N ILE A 226 -16.32 11.37 7.24
CA ILE A 226 -15.28 12.08 6.48
C ILE A 226 -15.99 12.95 5.46
N ASP A 227 -15.93 14.27 5.65
CA ASP A 227 -16.86 15.20 5.01
C ASP A 227 -16.33 15.83 3.71
N PHE A 228 -15.01 15.85 3.50
CA PHE A 228 -14.33 16.21 2.24
C PHE A 228 -13.05 15.37 2.02
N GLY A 229 -12.52 15.33 0.80
CA GLY A 229 -11.47 14.38 0.40
C GLY A 229 -10.10 14.52 1.09
N THR A 230 -9.90 15.58 1.87
CA THR A 230 -8.71 15.82 2.70
C THR A 230 -9.02 15.85 4.19
N ASP A 231 -10.24 15.48 4.58
CA ASP A 231 -10.69 15.51 5.96
C ASP A 231 -10.03 14.41 6.81
N GLU A 232 -9.72 14.76 8.05
CA GLU A 232 -9.09 13.89 9.05
C GLU A 232 -9.77 14.09 10.41
N ASP A 233 -10.57 13.10 10.82
CA ASP A 233 -11.24 13.10 12.12
C ASP A 233 -10.32 12.54 13.21
N TRP A 234 -10.08 13.28 14.29
CA TRP A 234 -9.34 12.77 15.45
C TRP A 234 -10.24 12.47 16.65
N TYR A 235 -9.96 11.35 17.33
CA TYR A 235 -10.64 10.90 18.55
C TYR A 235 -9.62 10.58 19.66
N ALA A 236 -9.89 11.01 20.89
CA ALA A 236 -9.09 10.66 22.05
C ALA A 236 -9.69 9.45 22.77
N VAL A 237 -8.83 8.48 23.12
CA VAL A 237 -9.15 7.34 23.98
C VAL A 237 -8.24 7.32 25.21
N THR A 238 -8.79 7.02 26.39
CA THR A 238 -8.00 6.88 27.62
C THR A 238 -7.70 5.40 27.87
N VAL A 239 -6.42 5.07 28.03
CA VAL A 239 -5.91 3.70 28.13
C VAL A 239 -5.00 3.49 29.34
N GLN A 240 -4.70 2.23 29.64
CA GLN A 240 -3.87 1.77 30.74
C GLN A 240 -2.58 1.12 30.21
N LYS A 241 -1.45 1.51 30.79
CA LYS A 241 -0.13 0.98 30.48
C LYS A 241 -0.10 -0.53 30.58
N GLY A 242 0.48 -1.17 29.57
CA GLY A 242 0.66 -2.61 29.48
C GLY A 242 -0.54 -3.37 28.93
N GLN A 243 -1.68 -2.70 28.71
CA GLN A 243 -2.83 -3.29 28.05
C GLN A 243 -2.77 -3.08 26.54
N THR A 244 -3.22 -4.08 25.80
CA THR A 244 -3.39 -4.00 24.36
C THR A 244 -4.85 -3.64 24.05
N TYR A 245 -5.03 -2.80 23.04
CA TYR A 245 -6.31 -2.32 22.57
C TYR A 245 -6.43 -2.61 21.09
N ALA A 246 -7.64 -2.97 20.66
CA ALA A 246 -8.02 -3.05 19.26
C ALA A 246 -8.83 -1.81 18.90
N VAL A 247 -8.51 -1.21 17.76
CA VAL A 247 -9.23 -0.08 17.20
C VAL A 247 -9.74 -0.49 15.84
N PHE A 248 -11.03 -0.29 15.60
CA PHE A 248 -11.71 -0.60 14.35
C PHE A 248 -12.33 0.66 13.80
N LEU A 249 -12.15 0.89 12.52
CA LEU A 249 -12.73 1.96 11.73
C LEU A 249 -13.49 1.29 10.59
N ASP A 250 -14.75 0.97 10.87
CA ASP A 250 -15.62 0.24 9.96
C ASP A 250 -16.44 1.22 9.12
N ALA A 251 -16.63 0.96 7.84
CA ALA A 251 -17.58 1.74 7.06
C ALA A 251 -19.00 1.56 7.64
N TYR A 252 -19.71 2.65 7.91
CA TYR A 252 -21.02 2.57 8.55
C TYR A 252 -22.11 2.30 7.52
N LEU A 253 -22.62 1.06 7.52
CA LEU A 253 -23.63 0.60 6.56
C LEU A 253 -25.07 1.05 6.89
N GLY A 254 -25.25 1.78 7.99
CA GLY A 254 -26.55 2.33 8.41
C GLY A 254 -26.96 3.61 7.66
N THR A 255 -26.06 4.17 6.84
CA THR A 255 -26.29 5.31 5.97
C THR A 255 -25.99 4.95 4.50
N PHE A 256 -26.36 5.83 3.57
CA PHE A 256 -26.32 5.53 2.14
C PHE A 256 -24.92 5.68 1.49
N THR A 257 -23.96 6.34 2.16
CA THR A 257 -22.58 6.55 1.65
C THR A 257 -21.52 6.11 2.69
N PRO A 258 -21.15 4.83 2.72
CA PRO A 258 -20.10 4.31 3.61
C PRO A 258 -18.71 4.90 3.26
N LEU A 259 -17.84 5.06 4.27
CA LEU A 259 -16.46 5.52 4.08
C LEU A 259 -15.68 4.54 3.19
N ALA A 260 -15.09 5.06 2.11
CA ALA A 260 -14.28 4.27 1.19
C ALA A 260 -12.78 4.40 1.52
N ASN A 261 -12.07 3.27 1.51
CA ASN A 261 -10.63 3.17 1.81
C ASN A 261 -10.31 3.78 3.19
N PRO A 262 -10.83 3.21 4.28
CA PRO A 262 -10.61 3.75 5.62
C PRO A 262 -9.13 3.66 5.99
N PHE A 263 -8.59 4.76 6.47
CA PHE A 263 -7.25 4.83 7.03
C PHE A 263 -7.35 5.09 8.52
N LEU A 264 -6.62 4.30 9.29
CA LEU A 264 -6.60 4.37 10.74
C LEU A 264 -5.17 4.56 11.24
N GLU A 265 -5.00 5.54 12.11
CA GLU A 265 -3.73 5.77 12.79
C GLU A 265 -3.99 6.01 14.28
N VAL A 266 -3.17 5.40 15.13
CA VAL A 266 -3.15 5.70 16.56
C VAL A 266 -1.85 6.39 16.88
N ALA A 267 -1.93 7.53 17.56
CA ALA A 267 -0.81 8.34 18.01
C ALA A 267 -0.80 8.50 19.54
N ASP A 268 0.39 8.65 20.11
CA ASP A 268 0.57 8.92 21.53
C ASP A 268 0.27 10.39 21.91
N ARG A 269 0.49 10.75 23.18
CA ARG A 269 0.32 12.11 23.71
C ARG A 269 1.23 13.15 23.06
N ASN A 270 2.29 12.72 22.37
CA ASN A 270 3.21 13.58 21.63
C ASN A 270 2.90 13.59 20.13
N LEU A 271 1.79 12.98 19.71
CA LEU A 271 1.37 12.82 18.32
C LEU A 271 2.32 11.95 17.50
N THR A 272 3.06 11.06 18.17
CA THR A 272 3.87 10.05 17.49
C THR A 272 2.99 8.85 17.17
N THR A 273 2.91 8.46 15.91
CA THR A 273 2.21 7.26 15.46
C THR A 273 2.75 6.02 16.18
N VAL A 274 1.88 5.31 16.90
CA VAL A 274 2.18 4.05 17.60
C VAL A 274 1.69 2.82 16.83
N ALA A 275 0.67 3.00 16.01
CA ALA A 275 0.17 2.00 15.07
C ALA A 275 -0.52 2.71 13.91
N LEU A 276 -0.36 2.21 12.69
CA LEU A 276 -1.22 2.60 11.57
C LEU A 276 -1.68 1.35 10.82
N ASN A 277 -2.84 1.49 10.19
CA ASN A 277 -3.29 0.61 9.15
C ASN A 277 -4.06 1.44 8.11
N ASP A 278 -3.57 1.47 6.89
CA ASP A 278 -4.19 2.17 5.77
C ASP A 278 -5.04 1.24 4.90
N ASP A 279 -5.07 -0.07 5.22
CA ASP A 279 -5.71 -1.21 4.53
C ASP A 279 -5.59 -1.28 2.99
N ASN A 280 -4.93 -0.29 2.37
CA ASN A 280 -4.82 -0.02 0.94
C ASN A 280 -6.15 -0.18 0.16
N GLY A 281 -7.29 0.01 0.81
CA GLY A 281 -8.61 -0.17 0.23
C GLY A 281 -9.00 -1.63 -0.03
N VAL A 282 -8.34 -2.59 0.62
CA VAL A 282 -8.63 -4.03 0.50
C VAL A 282 -9.94 -4.41 1.18
N THR A 283 -10.34 -3.63 2.20
CA THR A 283 -11.54 -3.84 3.02
C THR A 283 -12.37 -2.57 3.13
N LEU A 284 -13.63 -2.70 3.57
CA LEU A 284 -14.46 -1.55 3.99
C LEU A 284 -14.09 -1.06 5.39
N ASN A 285 -13.13 -1.70 6.05
CA ASN A 285 -12.82 -1.53 7.46
C ASN A 285 -11.31 -1.48 7.64
N SER A 286 -10.79 -0.45 8.32
CA SER A 286 -9.41 -0.47 8.79
C SER A 286 -9.40 -0.78 10.26
N ALA A 287 -8.48 -1.62 10.68
CA ALA A 287 -8.36 -1.92 12.09
C ALA A 287 -6.89 -2.13 12.47
N LEU A 288 -6.55 -1.89 13.73
CA LEU A 288 -5.19 -2.07 14.23
C LEU A 288 -5.19 -2.40 15.70
N THR A 289 -4.07 -2.94 16.19
CA THR A 289 -3.82 -3.09 17.63
C THR A 289 -2.68 -2.20 18.08
N PHE A 290 -2.79 -1.69 19.31
CA PHE A 290 -1.68 -1.01 19.97
C PHE A 290 -1.61 -1.39 21.44
N THR A 291 -0.40 -1.54 21.96
CA THR A 291 -0.17 -1.75 23.40
C THR A 291 0.23 -0.44 24.02
N ALA A 292 -0.54 0.03 25.00
CA ALA A 292 -0.27 1.31 25.64
C ALA A 292 1.01 1.21 26.49
N ASP A 293 1.95 2.13 26.28
CA ASP A 293 3.21 2.21 27.03
C ASP A 293 3.14 3.20 28.21
N TYR A 294 2.03 3.95 28.34
CA TYR A 294 1.69 4.77 29.50
C TYR A 294 0.19 4.80 29.79
N ASN A 295 -0.16 5.23 31.02
CA ASN A 295 -1.53 5.54 31.40
C ASN A 295 -1.89 6.93 30.90
N GLY A 296 -2.91 7.07 30.07
CA GLY A 296 -3.33 8.38 29.59
C GLY A 296 -4.07 8.35 28.27
N LYS A 297 -4.13 9.50 27.60
CA LYS A 297 -4.80 9.64 26.31
C LYS A 297 -3.89 9.21 25.16
N TYR A 298 -4.47 8.46 24.23
CA TYR A 298 -3.99 8.27 22.87
C TYR A 298 -4.99 8.92 21.93
N TYR A 299 -4.52 9.24 20.74
CA TYR A 299 -5.31 9.88 19.71
C TYR A 299 -5.44 8.93 18.53
N ILE A 300 -6.64 8.83 17.98
CA ILE A 300 -6.99 7.96 16.87
C ILE A 300 -7.38 8.88 15.74
N LYS A 301 -6.71 8.79 14.61
CA LYS A 301 -7.04 9.51 13.39
C LYS A 301 -7.77 8.55 12.45
N ALA A 302 -8.93 8.97 12.00
CA ALA A 302 -9.71 8.35 10.94
C ALA A 302 -9.70 9.25 9.71
N LYS A 303 -9.47 8.68 8.53
CA LYS A 303 -9.64 9.39 7.26
C LYS A 303 -10.02 8.43 6.14
N GLY A 304 -10.51 8.95 5.02
CA GLY A 304 -10.65 8.19 3.78
C GLY A 304 -9.36 8.17 2.97
N GLY A 305 -9.31 7.30 1.95
CA GLY A 305 -8.33 7.40 0.88
C GLY A 305 -8.39 8.75 0.15
N PRO A 306 -7.41 9.10 -0.70
CA PRO A 306 -7.37 10.42 -1.35
C PRO A 306 -8.68 10.73 -2.10
N GLY A 307 -9.37 11.80 -1.70
CA GLY A 307 -10.64 12.19 -2.33
C GLY A 307 -11.88 11.45 -1.82
N ASN A 308 -11.73 10.47 -0.92
CA ASN A 308 -12.85 9.67 -0.42
C ASN A 308 -13.53 10.35 0.77
N THR A 309 -14.85 10.33 0.73
CA THR A 309 -15.75 10.79 1.79
C THR A 309 -16.73 9.68 2.13
N GLY A 310 -17.32 9.74 3.32
CA GLY A 310 -18.35 8.80 3.74
C GLY A 310 -18.38 8.56 5.24
N ASP A 311 -19.38 7.80 5.67
CA ASP A 311 -19.66 7.57 7.09
C ASP A 311 -18.93 6.33 7.61
N PHE A 312 -18.48 6.41 8.85
CA PHE A 312 -17.77 5.34 9.54
C PHE A 312 -18.26 5.15 10.97
N GLN A 313 -17.93 3.98 11.49
CA GLN A 313 -18.07 3.61 12.88
C GLN A 313 -16.68 3.32 13.45
N LEU A 314 -16.27 4.12 14.44
CA LEU A 314 -15.02 3.90 15.16
C LEU A 314 -15.30 3.18 16.48
N THR A 315 -14.68 2.02 16.67
CA THR A 315 -14.80 1.20 17.88
C THR A 315 -13.44 1.03 18.53
N VAL A 316 -13.36 1.17 19.86
CA VAL A 316 -12.17 0.81 20.64
C VAL A 316 -12.51 -0.26 21.65
N ALA A 317 -11.75 -1.35 21.69
CA ALA A 317 -11.98 -2.47 22.58
C ALA A 317 -10.70 -2.87 23.35
N ASN A 318 -10.88 -3.41 24.56
CA ASN A 318 -9.79 -4.13 25.23
C ASN A 318 -9.44 -5.35 24.37
N PHE A 319 -8.16 -5.50 24.07
CA PHE A 319 -7.65 -6.66 23.34
C PHE A 319 -6.72 -7.44 24.26
N SER A 320 -7.23 -8.53 24.81
CA SER A 320 -6.38 -9.56 25.39
C SER A 320 -6.41 -10.71 24.39
N PRO A 321 -5.38 -10.90 23.55
CA PRO A 321 -5.43 -11.96 22.56
C PRO A 321 -5.57 -13.27 23.32
N PRO A 322 -6.65 -14.04 23.14
CA PRO A 322 -6.61 -15.43 23.55
C PRO A 322 -5.42 -16.10 22.85
N ALA A 323 -4.87 -17.15 23.47
CA ALA A 323 -4.04 -18.08 22.72
C ALA A 323 -4.79 -18.42 21.43
N PRO A 324 -4.19 -18.24 20.24
CA PRO A 324 -4.92 -18.37 18.99
C PRO A 324 -5.72 -19.67 18.99
N ALA A 325 -7.02 -19.60 18.73
CA ALA A 325 -7.68 -20.75 18.13
C ALA A 325 -7.02 -20.90 16.77
N SER A 326 -6.34 -22.03 16.57
CA SER A 326 -5.59 -22.24 15.35
C SER A 326 -6.53 -22.34 14.14
N PRO A 327 -6.25 -21.71 12.98
CA PRO A 327 -7.02 -21.94 11.75
C PRO A 327 -7.06 -23.41 11.36
N LEU A 328 -6.11 -24.18 11.88
CA LEU A 328 -5.98 -25.63 11.81
C LEU A 328 -7.33 -26.31 12.07
N LYS A 329 -8.12 -25.91 13.08
CA LYS A 329 -9.44 -26.53 13.33
C LYS A 329 -10.52 -26.17 12.29
N GLY A 330 -10.37 -25.05 11.57
CA GLY A 330 -11.36 -24.58 10.60
C GLY A 330 -11.24 -25.24 9.22
N ILE A 331 -10.07 -25.79 8.89
CA ILE A 331 -9.78 -26.47 7.62
C ILE A 331 -9.16 -27.86 7.81
N ASP A 332 -9.25 -28.45 9.00
CA ASP A 332 -8.85 -29.85 9.28
C ASP A 332 -10.10 -30.71 9.45
N TRP A 333 -10.28 -31.78 8.67
CA TRP A 333 -11.38 -32.73 8.89
C TRP A 333 -11.41 -33.35 10.30
N GLY A 334 -10.34 -33.20 11.08
CA GLY A 334 -10.27 -33.46 12.51
C GLY A 334 -9.49 -34.74 12.86
N ALA A 335 -9.30 -34.95 14.18
CA ALA A 335 -8.62 -36.10 14.77
C ALA A 335 -9.41 -37.40 14.51
N GLY A 336 -9.16 -38.00 13.34
CA GLY A 336 -9.78 -39.20 12.81
C GLY A 336 -9.16 -39.62 11.48
N THR A 337 -8.62 -38.66 10.72
CA THR A 337 -7.86 -38.93 9.51
C THR A 337 -6.47 -39.49 9.83
N GLU A 338 -6.30 -40.82 9.72
CA GLU A 338 -5.09 -41.54 10.13
C GLU A 338 -3.88 -41.41 9.18
N PHE A 339 -4.04 -40.76 8.02
CA PHE A 339 -2.95 -40.65 7.06
C PHE A 339 -1.84 -39.71 7.54
N ASN A 340 -0.68 -40.29 7.85
CA ASN A 340 0.50 -39.59 8.40
C ASN A 340 1.80 -39.94 7.65
N LYS A 341 1.69 -40.52 6.45
CA LYS A 341 2.86 -40.85 5.63
C LYS A 341 3.46 -39.59 5.03
N THR A 342 4.78 -39.46 5.14
CA THR A 342 5.54 -38.44 4.42
C THR A 342 6.08 -38.93 3.08
N ASN A 343 6.23 -40.24 2.91
CA ASN A 343 6.55 -40.84 1.60
C ASN A 343 5.25 -41.35 0.97
N ILE A 344 4.72 -40.55 0.05
CA ILE A 344 3.41 -40.74 -0.54
C ILE A 344 3.58 -41.35 -1.93
N THR A 345 2.90 -42.45 -2.18
CA THR A 345 2.84 -43.12 -3.48
C THR A 345 1.52 -42.84 -4.17
N TYR A 346 1.54 -42.61 -5.49
CA TYR A 346 0.32 -42.34 -6.25
C TYR A 346 0.31 -43.09 -7.58
N TYR A 347 -0.90 -43.37 -8.09
CA TYR A 347 -1.10 -44.09 -9.34
C TYR A 347 -2.14 -43.37 -10.20
N PHE A 348 -1.79 -43.08 -11.46
CA PHE A 348 -2.75 -42.64 -12.46
C PHE A 348 -3.50 -43.84 -13.02
N ALA A 349 -4.82 -43.87 -12.81
CA ALA A 349 -5.66 -44.95 -13.29
C ALA A 349 -5.64 -45.03 -14.83
N LYS A 350 -5.57 -46.25 -15.36
CA LYS A 350 -5.65 -46.50 -16.80
C LYS A 350 -7.10 -46.49 -17.25
N GLN A 351 -7.29 -46.20 -18.53
CA GLN A 351 -8.62 -46.26 -19.14
C GLN A 351 -9.27 -47.63 -18.92
N GLY A 352 -10.52 -47.63 -18.45
CA GLY A 352 -11.30 -48.84 -18.16
C GLY A 352 -11.06 -49.45 -16.78
N GLU A 353 -10.13 -48.94 -15.97
CA GLU A 353 -10.00 -49.36 -14.56
C GLU A 353 -11.07 -48.70 -13.69
N THR A 354 -11.67 -49.48 -12.79
CA THR A 354 -12.73 -49.03 -11.88
C THR A 354 -12.24 -48.98 -10.44
N PHE A 355 -12.40 -47.83 -9.79
CA PHE A 355 -12.10 -47.63 -8.37
C PHE A 355 -13.29 -46.96 -7.72
N ALA A 356 -13.69 -47.45 -6.53
CA ALA A 356 -14.79 -46.85 -5.76
C ALA A 356 -16.09 -46.61 -6.57
N ASN A 357 -16.44 -47.60 -7.41
CA ASN A 357 -17.61 -47.63 -8.31
C ASN A 357 -17.55 -46.69 -9.51
N GLU A 358 -16.39 -46.12 -9.81
CA GLU A 358 -16.19 -45.17 -10.89
C GLU A 358 -15.08 -45.64 -11.84
N THR A 359 -15.36 -45.60 -13.15
CA THR A 359 -14.47 -46.15 -14.19
C THR A 359 -13.73 -45.01 -14.87
N THR A 360 -12.41 -45.12 -15.04
CA THR A 360 -11.66 -44.11 -15.78
C THR A 360 -12.02 -44.14 -17.27
N ASP A 361 -12.84 -43.20 -17.72
CA ASP A 361 -13.36 -43.15 -19.08
C ASP A 361 -12.33 -42.62 -20.08
N SER A 362 -11.50 -41.66 -19.64
CA SER A 362 -10.44 -41.05 -20.46
C SER A 362 -9.06 -41.28 -19.83
N PRO A 363 -8.04 -41.67 -20.61
CA PRO A 363 -6.70 -41.85 -20.07
C PRO A 363 -6.05 -40.50 -19.68
N TRP A 364 -5.21 -40.53 -18.64
CA TRP A 364 -4.25 -39.47 -18.37
C TRP A 364 -3.21 -39.44 -19.49
N ASN A 365 -2.98 -38.27 -20.09
CA ASN A 365 -1.88 -38.10 -21.04
C ASN A 365 -0.60 -37.64 -20.32
N ALA A 366 0.56 -37.80 -20.97
CA ALA A 366 1.86 -37.49 -20.38
C ALA A 366 1.97 -36.05 -19.86
N TYR A 367 1.36 -35.09 -20.55
CA TYR A 367 1.35 -33.68 -20.14
C TYR A 367 0.56 -33.48 -18.84
N GLN A 368 -0.64 -34.06 -18.76
CA GLN A 368 -1.48 -34.01 -17.57
C GLN A 368 -0.81 -34.66 -16.36
N MET A 369 -0.18 -35.82 -16.56
CA MET A 369 0.58 -36.51 -15.51
C MET A 369 1.75 -35.65 -15.02
N GLN A 370 2.48 -34.99 -15.94
CA GLN A 370 3.59 -34.11 -15.59
C GLN A 370 3.13 -32.91 -14.76
N GLN A 371 2.04 -32.25 -15.15
CA GLN A 371 1.51 -31.10 -14.41
C GLN A 371 0.93 -31.49 -13.04
N ALA A 372 0.20 -32.61 -12.96
CA ALA A 372 -0.28 -33.16 -11.70
C ALA A 372 0.88 -33.50 -10.76
N ALA A 373 1.93 -34.16 -11.25
CA ALA A 373 3.14 -34.42 -10.47
C ALA A 373 3.83 -33.14 -10.00
N ALA A 374 3.87 -32.08 -10.84
CA ALA A 374 4.40 -30.78 -10.46
C ALA A 374 3.56 -30.12 -9.35
N ALA A 375 2.23 -30.21 -9.41
CA ALA A 375 1.33 -29.72 -8.37
C ALA A 375 1.53 -30.45 -7.03
N LEU A 376 1.71 -31.78 -7.05
CA LEU A 376 2.06 -32.54 -5.85
C LEU A 376 3.40 -32.08 -5.26
N ALA A 377 4.40 -31.84 -6.10
CA ALA A 377 5.72 -31.40 -5.66
C ALA A 377 5.72 -30.03 -4.94
N GLU A 378 4.70 -29.19 -5.14
CA GLU A 378 4.57 -27.92 -4.41
C GLU A 378 4.42 -28.14 -2.90
N PHE A 379 3.70 -29.19 -2.47
CA PHE A 379 3.56 -29.53 -1.05
C PHE A 379 4.91 -29.87 -0.38
N SER A 380 5.82 -30.48 -1.14
CA SER A 380 7.19 -30.82 -0.69
C SER A 380 8.05 -29.60 -0.39
N ARG A 381 7.70 -28.41 -0.89
CA ARG A 381 8.43 -27.17 -0.57
C ARG A 381 8.28 -26.84 0.91
N PHE A 382 7.08 -26.99 1.44
CA PHE A 382 6.69 -26.50 2.77
C PHE A 382 6.83 -27.56 3.87
N SER A 383 6.80 -28.84 3.50
CA SER A 383 6.75 -29.99 4.41
C SER A 383 7.60 -31.15 3.86
N PRO A 384 8.13 -32.08 4.68
CA PRO A 384 9.00 -33.17 4.20
C PRO A 384 8.22 -34.29 3.50
N LEU A 385 7.20 -33.93 2.70
CA LEU A 385 6.44 -34.84 1.87
C LEU A 385 7.24 -35.18 0.61
N THR A 386 7.22 -36.44 0.19
CA THR A 386 7.77 -36.90 -1.09
C THR A 386 6.68 -37.65 -1.85
N PHE A 387 6.66 -37.49 -3.17
CA PHE A 387 5.64 -38.06 -4.04
C PHE A 387 6.29 -38.96 -5.07
N THR A 388 5.88 -40.23 -5.11
CA THR A 388 6.42 -41.24 -6.03
C THR A 388 5.31 -41.88 -6.84
N GLU A 389 5.37 -41.75 -8.17
CA GLU A 389 4.47 -42.49 -9.05
C GLU A 389 4.82 -43.99 -9.01
N VAL A 390 3.80 -44.85 -8.87
CA VAL A 390 3.96 -46.32 -8.90
C VAL A 390 3.25 -46.91 -10.11
N SER A 391 3.63 -48.13 -10.52
CA SER A 391 3.09 -48.76 -11.74
C SER A 391 1.79 -49.55 -11.53
N THR A 392 1.35 -49.73 -10.28
CA THR A 392 0.16 -50.52 -9.93
C THR A 392 -0.67 -49.84 -8.84
N ALA A 393 -1.99 -49.84 -8.99
CA ALA A 393 -2.90 -49.25 -7.99
C ALA A 393 -2.74 -49.87 -6.58
N ALA A 394 -2.46 -51.18 -6.49
CA ALA A 394 -2.30 -51.88 -5.22
C ALA A 394 -1.09 -51.40 -4.39
N SER A 395 -0.12 -50.73 -5.01
CA SER A 395 1.06 -50.17 -4.35
C SER A 395 0.97 -48.66 -4.13
N ALA A 396 -0.16 -48.04 -4.43
CA ALA A 396 -0.37 -46.60 -4.32
C ALA A 396 -1.10 -46.27 -3.02
N ASP A 397 -0.72 -45.17 -2.40
CA ASP A 397 -1.50 -44.54 -1.34
C ASP A 397 -2.71 -43.83 -1.96
N PHE A 398 -2.50 -43.08 -3.06
CA PHE A 398 -3.56 -42.38 -3.76
C PHE A 398 -3.78 -42.89 -5.19
N VAL A 399 -5.04 -43.07 -5.58
CA VAL A 399 -5.43 -43.47 -6.93
C VAL A 399 -6.15 -42.31 -7.62
N LEU A 400 -5.56 -41.81 -8.70
CA LEU A 400 -6.04 -40.66 -9.45
C LEU A 400 -6.80 -41.14 -10.68
N THR A 401 -8.12 -41.13 -10.59
CA THR A 401 -9.02 -41.50 -11.68
C THR A 401 -9.44 -40.28 -12.48
N LYS A 402 -9.67 -40.49 -13.77
CA LYS A 402 -10.14 -39.44 -14.67
C LYS A 402 -11.50 -39.84 -15.21
N ASN A 403 -12.52 -39.46 -14.46
CA ASN A 403 -13.88 -39.87 -14.67
C ASN A 403 -14.80 -38.73 -14.28
N PHE A 404 -15.60 -38.23 -15.22
CA PHE A 404 -16.96 -37.79 -14.92
C PHE A 404 -17.68 -37.24 -16.15
N ALA A 405 -18.91 -37.70 -16.32
CA ALA A 405 -19.99 -37.03 -17.04
C ALA A 405 -21.12 -36.71 -16.04
N ASP A 406 -20.79 -36.07 -14.91
CA ASP A 406 -21.78 -35.44 -14.03
C ASP A 406 -21.53 -33.93 -13.99
N THR A 407 -22.61 -33.21 -13.72
CA THR A 407 -22.80 -31.77 -13.61
C THR A 407 -21.90 -31.06 -12.57
N SER A 408 -21.08 -31.80 -11.83
CA SER A 408 -20.03 -31.29 -10.95
C SER A 408 -18.93 -30.61 -11.77
N THR A 409 -18.58 -29.38 -11.40
CA THR A 409 -17.84 -28.48 -12.29
C THR A 409 -16.31 -28.68 -12.33
N THR A 410 -15.68 -29.47 -11.43
CA THR A 410 -14.18 -29.45 -11.33
C THR A 410 -13.47 -30.76 -10.89
N GLY A 411 -13.87 -31.41 -9.79
CA GLY A 411 -13.21 -32.60 -9.24
C GLY A 411 -13.78 -33.07 -7.89
N ARG A 412 -13.24 -34.16 -7.34
CA ARG A 412 -13.52 -34.67 -5.98
C ARG A 412 -12.36 -35.52 -5.49
N MET A 413 -12.01 -35.42 -4.22
CA MET A 413 -11.16 -36.40 -3.55
C MET A 413 -11.55 -36.57 -2.09
N PHE A 414 -11.52 -37.80 -1.58
CA PHE A 414 -11.76 -38.05 -0.16
C PHE A 414 -10.45 -38.19 0.61
N PRO A 415 -10.44 -37.83 1.91
CA PRO A 415 -9.32 -38.11 2.79
C PRO A 415 -8.93 -39.57 2.77
N GLN A 416 -7.64 -39.84 2.96
CA GLN A 416 -7.17 -41.20 3.17
C GLN A 416 -7.48 -41.65 4.61
N ASP A 417 -8.76 -41.95 4.83
CA ASP A 417 -9.32 -42.31 6.12
C ASP A 417 -10.26 -43.53 5.96
N PRO A 418 -10.08 -44.59 6.78
CA PRO A 418 -10.94 -45.78 6.76
C PRO A 418 -12.45 -45.49 6.85
N ALA A 419 -12.87 -44.36 7.44
CA ALA A 419 -14.27 -43.94 7.53
C ALA A 419 -14.94 -43.77 6.15
N PHE A 420 -14.16 -43.51 5.10
CA PHE A 420 -14.66 -43.38 3.73
C PHE A 420 -14.67 -44.71 2.94
N GLY A 421 -14.36 -45.83 3.60
CA GLY A 421 -14.51 -47.16 3.00
C GLY A 421 -13.69 -47.34 1.72
N THR A 422 -14.34 -47.75 0.63
CA THR A 422 -13.67 -47.96 -0.67
C THR A 422 -13.21 -46.67 -1.35
N ASN A 423 -13.70 -45.52 -0.88
CA ASN A 423 -13.48 -44.22 -1.50
C ASN A 423 -12.24 -43.51 -0.94
N GLN A 424 -11.65 -44.02 0.14
CA GLN A 424 -10.48 -43.43 0.78
C GLN A 424 -9.28 -43.34 -0.18
N GLY A 425 -8.64 -42.17 -0.26
CA GLY A 425 -7.47 -41.96 -1.12
C GLY A 425 -7.73 -42.07 -2.63
N VAL A 426 -8.99 -42.17 -3.07
CA VAL A 426 -9.35 -42.10 -4.48
C VAL A 426 -9.69 -40.66 -4.84
N GLY A 427 -9.08 -40.16 -5.91
CA GLY A 427 -9.40 -38.86 -6.51
C GLY A 427 -10.11 -39.05 -7.85
N TRP A 428 -11.12 -38.24 -8.11
CA TRP A 428 -11.89 -38.18 -9.35
C TRP A 428 -11.76 -36.81 -9.96
N PHE A 429 -11.24 -36.80 -11.18
CA PHE A 429 -10.99 -35.58 -11.93
C PHE A 429 -11.88 -35.59 -13.17
N ASN A 430 -12.60 -34.47 -13.40
CA ASN A 430 -13.54 -34.35 -14.50
C ASN A 430 -12.82 -34.56 -15.87
N THR A 431 -13.54 -34.96 -16.91
CA THR A 431 -13.00 -35.06 -18.28
C THR A 431 -13.30 -33.83 -19.14
N ASP A 432 -14.04 -32.86 -18.60
CA ASP A 432 -14.49 -31.65 -19.30
C ASP A 432 -13.29 -30.90 -19.95
N PRO A 433 -13.31 -30.70 -21.27
CA PRO A 433 -12.30 -29.91 -21.97
C PRO A 433 -12.15 -28.49 -21.42
N ASP A 434 -13.18 -27.91 -20.82
CA ASP A 434 -13.15 -26.57 -20.23
C ASP A 434 -12.33 -26.55 -18.92
N VAL A 435 -12.13 -27.72 -18.29
CA VAL A 435 -11.29 -27.88 -17.10
C VAL A 435 -9.87 -28.37 -17.47
N TRP A 436 -9.72 -29.14 -18.57
CA TRP A 436 -8.47 -29.88 -18.88
C TRP A 436 -7.83 -29.66 -20.27
N SER A 437 -8.38 -28.77 -21.12
CA SER A 437 -7.87 -28.55 -22.49
C SER A 437 -7.37 -27.13 -22.79
N LEU A 438 -6.30 -27.08 -23.59
CA LEU A 438 -5.67 -25.86 -24.12
C LEU A 438 -6.61 -25.00 -24.99
N ALA A 439 -7.63 -25.60 -25.62
CA ALA A 439 -8.51 -24.94 -26.59
C ALA A 439 -9.69 -24.19 -25.93
N ALA A 440 -9.98 -24.48 -24.66
CA ALA A 440 -11.10 -23.92 -23.90
C ALA A 440 -10.68 -23.07 -22.68
N GLY A 441 -9.37 -22.84 -22.49
CA GLY A 441 -8.85 -22.15 -21.31
C GLY A 441 -8.73 -23.02 -20.04
N GLY A 442 -8.81 -24.35 -20.19
CA GLY A 442 -8.62 -25.33 -19.12
C GLY A 442 -7.13 -25.65 -18.93
N PHE A 443 -6.47 -24.94 -18.03
CA PHE A 443 -5.02 -24.97 -17.87
C PHE A 443 -4.62 -25.78 -16.62
N LEU A 444 -3.82 -26.84 -16.81
CA LEU A 444 -3.05 -27.51 -15.76
C LEU A 444 -1.66 -26.88 -15.57
N GLU A 445 -1.38 -25.75 -16.20
CA GLU A 445 -0.10 -25.05 -16.01
C GLU A 445 -0.08 -24.36 -14.65
N LYS A 446 1.10 -24.26 -14.03
CA LYS A 446 1.24 -23.57 -12.74
C LYS A 446 0.72 -22.12 -12.83
N GLY A 447 -0.28 -21.78 -12.02
CA GLY A 447 -1.00 -20.48 -12.04
C GLY A 447 -2.36 -20.53 -12.69
N ALA A 448 -2.78 -21.69 -13.15
CA ALA A 448 -4.10 -21.89 -13.72
C ALA A 448 -5.10 -22.60 -12.81
N PHE A 449 -6.36 -22.53 -13.21
CA PHE A 449 -7.48 -23.09 -12.47
C PHE A 449 -7.38 -24.60 -12.31
N GLY A 450 -7.06 -25.35 -13.38
CA GLY A 450 -6.90 -26.80 -13.30
C GLY A 450 -5.74 -27.21 -12.37
N TYR A 451 -4.66 -26.43 -12.34
CA TYR A 451 -3.52 -26.66 -11.44
C TYR A 451 -3.89 -26.41 -9.98
N SER A 452 -4.52 -25.28 -9.68
CA SER A 452 -5.04 -24.96 -8.33
C SER A 452 -6.09 -25.98 -7.88
N ASN A 453 -7.03 -26.34 -8.76
CA ASN A 453 -8.06 -27.32 -8.47
C ASN A 453 -7.47 -28.70 -8.20
N PHE A 454 -6.45 -29.12 -8.96
CA PHE A 454 -5.76 -30.38 -8.67
C PHE A 454 -5.13 -30.37 -7.27
N MET A 455 -4.46 -29.27 -6.88
CA MET A 455 -3.93 -29.12 -5.51
C MET A 455 -5.05 -29.10 -4.47
N HIS A 456 -6.18 -28.44 -4.74
CA HIS A 456 -7.36 -28.41 -3.87
C HIS A 456 -7.88 -29.80 -3.58
N GLU A 457 -8.15 -30.60 -4.63
CA GLU A 457 -8.61 -31.97 -4.44
C GLU A 457 -7.58 -32.80 -3.68
N PHE A 458 -6.30 -32.69 -4.06
CA PHE A 458 -5.26 -33.41 -3.35
C PHE A 458 -5.12 -33.00 -1.87
N GLY A 459 -5.40 -31.73 -1.56
CA GLY A 459 -5.53 -31.19 -0.21
C GLY A 459 -6.53 -31.99 0.63
N HIS A 460 -7.69 -32.36 0.09
CA HIS A 460 -8.63 -33.26 0.76
C HIS A 460 -8.02 -34.62 1.09
N GLY A 461 -7.24 -35.19 0.16
CA GLY A 461 -6.47 -36.41 0.40
C GLY A 461 -5.54 -36.32 1.61
N LEU A 462 -4.90 -35.14 1.79
CA LEU A 462 -4.06 -34.79 2.94
C LEU A 462 -4.85 -34.37 4.19
N SER A 463 -6.18 -34.43 4.13
CA SER A 463 -7.14 -34.11 5.21
C SER A 463 -7.43 -32.63 5.43
N LEU A 464 -7.23 -31.80 4.42
CA LEU A 464 -7.73 -30.43 4.43
C LEU A 464 -9.23 -30.42 4.10
N ALA A 465 -10.01 -29.65 4.86
CA ALA A 465 -11.45 -29.43 4.68
C ALA A 465 -11.73 -28.08 4.05
N HIS A 466 -12.93 -27.89 3.48
CA HIS A 466 -13.33 -26.55 3.08
C HIS A 466 -13.58 -25.69 4.32
N PRO A 467 -13.36 -24.36 4.24
CA PRO A 467 -13.64 -23.44 5.35
C PRO A 467 -15.08 -23.46 5.89
N HIS A 468 -16.05 -23.94 5.11
CA HIS A 468 -17.47 -24.02 5.49
C HIS A 468 -17.89 -25.38 6.07
N ASP A 469 -17.08 -26.43 5.89
CA ASP A 469 -17.45 -27.81 6.29
C ASP A 469 -17.37 -28.00 7.82
N ASN A 470 -16.46 -27.30 8.47
CA ASN A 470 -16.19 -27.48 9.90
C ASN A 470 -16.98 -26.50 10.78
N GLY A 471 -18.28 -26.78 10.90
CA GLY A 471 -19.13 -26.20 11.93
C GLY A 471 -19.90 -24.94 11.53
N GLY A 472 -20.13 -24.70 10.23
CA GLY A 472 -21.09 -23.67 9.76
C GLY A 472 -20.83 -22.26 10.28
N GLY A 473 -19.56 -21.82 10.24
CA GLY A 473 -19.17 -20.47 10.65
C GLY A 473 -18.78 -20.33 12.13
N THR A 474 -18.53 -21.43 12.83
CA THR A 474 -18.14 -21.44 14.26
C THR A 474 -16.63 -21.46 14.52
N SER A 475 -15.81 -21.63 13.48
CA SER A 475 -14.37 -21.35 13.57
C SER A 475 -14.16 -19.86 13.82
N ALA A 476 -13.36 -19.49 14.82
CA ALA A 476 -13.03 -18.09 15.07
C ALA A 476 -12.37 -17.41 13.86
N VAL A 477 -11.71 -18.18 12.97
CA VAL A 477 -11.05 -17.66 11.76
C VAL A 477 -11.99 -17.54 10.57
N PHE A 478 -13.04 -18.38 10.51
CA PHE A 478 -14.03 -18.38 9.42
C PHE A 478 -15.41 -18.05 9.98
N ALA A 479 -15.46 -17.08 10.91
CA ALA A 479 -16.71 -16.59 11.45
C ALA A 479 -17.61 -16.09 10.32
N GLY A 480 -18.90 -16.45 10.38
CA GLY A 480 -19.88 -16.07 9.35
C GLY A 480 -19.85 -16.92 8.07
N VAL A 481 -18.93 -17.89 7.92
CA VAL A 481 -18.87 -18.77 6.74
C VAL A 481 -19.84 -19.95 6.90
N THR A 482 -21.02 -19.87 6.27
CA THR A 482 -22.06 -20.90 6.38
C THR A 482 -22.25 -21.74 5.12
N LYS A 483 -21.82 -21.22 3.96
CA LYS A 483 -21.86 -21.89 2.65
C LYS A 483 -20.62 -21.53 1.83
N SER A 484 -20.38 -22.28 0.76
CA SER A 484 -19.20 -22.14 -0.10
C SER A 484 -18.96 -20.74 -0.66
N SER A 485 -20.03 -19.98 -0.92
CA SER A 485 -19.97 -18.61 -1.46
C SER A 485 -19.71 -17.52 -0.42
N ASP A 486 -19.75 -17.84 0.87
CA ASP A 486 -19.56 -16.84 1.93
C ASP A 486 -18.07 -16.55 2.09
N VAL A 487 -17.67 -15.29 2.04
CA VAL A 487 -16.27 -14.90 2.31
C VAL A 487 -15.96 -14.84 3.81
N GLY A 488 -16.98 -14.82 4.67
CA GLY A 488 -16.86 -14.69 6.12
C GLY A 488 -16.77 -13.23 6.59
N ASP A 489 -16.95 -13.02 7.89
CA ASP A 489 -16.97 -11.68 8.51
C ASP A 489 -15.64 -10.93 8.27
N ASP A 490 -14.53 -11.66 8.31
CA ASP A 490 -13.17 -11.15 8.06
C ASP A 490 -12.70 -11.36 6.60
N GLN A 491 -13.58 -11.84 5.72
CA GLN A 491 -13.28 -12.15 4.31
C GLN A 491 -12.14 -13.16 4.08
N LEU A 492 -11.82 -14.00 5.06
CA LEU A 492 -10.68 -14.94 5.00
C LEU A 492 -10.97 -16.24 4.23
N ASN A 493 -12.23 -16.55 3.90
CA ASN A 493 -12.56 -17.68 3.03
C ASN A 493 -12.36 -17.30 1.55
N GLN A 494 -11.11 -17.21 1.12
CA GLN A 494 -10.72 -16.97 -0.28
C GLN A 494 -9.48 -17.79 -0.65
N GLU A 495 -9.32 -18.06 -1.95
CA GLU A 495 -8.24 -18.89 -2.49
C GLU A 495 -6.85 -18.39 -2.11
N VAL A 496 -6.68 -17.07 -1.96
CA VAL A 496 -5.41 -16.42 -1.61
C VAL A 496 -4.92 -16.75 -0.19
N PHE A 497 -5.81 -17.23 0.67
CA PHE A 497 -5.49 -17.67 2.03
C PHE A 497 -5.41 -19.19 2.13
N THR A 498 -6.28 -19.90 1.41
CA THR A 498 -6.36 -21.36 1.36
C THR A 498 -6.85 -21.83 0.00
N ILE A 499 -6.13 -22.76 -0.63
CA ILE A 499 -6.59 -23.39 -1.87
C ILE A 499 -7.92 -24.12 -1.70
N MET A 500 -8.29 -24.46 -0.46
CA MET A 500 -9.53 -25.12 -0.08
C MET A 500 -10.77 -24.22 -0.19
N SER A 501 -10.59 -22.92 -0.42
CA SER A 501 -11.73 -22.02 -0.66
C SER A 501 -12.33 -22.24 -2.05
N TYR A 502 -13.66 -22.12 -2.14
CA TYR A 502 -14.40 -22.01 -3.40
C TYR A 502 -14.48 -20.58 -3.92
N ASN A 503 -14.16 -19.58 -3.11
CA ASN A 503 -14.06 -18.20 -3.54
C ASN A 503 -12.69 -18.02 -4.22
N LYS A 504 -12.66 -18.35 -5.52
CA LYS A 504 -11.47 -18.33 -6.36
C LYS A 504 -11.09 -16.91 -6.79
N GLY A 505 -9.78 -16.68 -6.94
CA GLY A 505 -9.22 -15.36 -7.22
C GLY A 505 -9.32 -14.39 -6.04
N TRP A 506 -8.75 -13.19 -6.23
CA TRP A 506 -8.87 -12.08 -5.28
C TRP A 506 -10.16 -11.32 -5.59
N GLN A 507 -11.22 -11.52 -4.81
CA GLN A 507 -12.54 -10.94 -5.08
C GLN A 507 -12.71 -9.53 -4.52
N THR A 508 -11.72 -8.95 -3.84
CA THR A 508 -11.83 -7.57 -3.35
C THR A 508 -11.31 -6.58 -4.39
N GLY A 509 -12.24 -6.18 -5.25
CA GLY A 509 -12.19 -5.01 -6.11
C GLY A 509 -13.64 -4.57 -6.35
N PHE A 510 -13.85 -3.26 -6.48
CA PHE A 510 -15.14 -2.57 -6.59
C PHE A 510 -15.93 -2.94 -7.86
N ASN A 511 -16.36 -4.20 -7.98
CA ASN A 511 -17.39 -4.66 -8.88
C ASN A 511 -17.63 -6.14 -8.58
N GLY A 512 -18.67 -6.42 -7.78
CA GLY A 512 -19.34 -7.72 -7.71
C GLY A 512 -20.04 -8.07 -9.03
N SER A 513 -19.31 -7.98 -10.15
CA SER A 513 -19.70 -8.51 -11.43
C SER A 513 -19.10 -9.89 -11.54
N SER A 514 -19.95 -10.90 -11.36
CA SER A 514 -19.66 -12.25 -11.84
C SER A 514 -19.07 -12.21 -13.25
N GLY A 515 -17.92 -12.86 -13.47
CA GLY A 515 -17.47 -13.20 -14.81
C GLY A 515 -16.16 -12.54 -15.23
N THR A 516 -15.05 -13.12 -14.79
CA THR A 516 -14.14 -13.90 -15.65
C THR A 516 -12.88 -14.15 -14.83
N ASN A 517 -12.40 -15.39 -14.84
CA ASN A 517 -11.13 -15.83 -14.24
C ASN A 517 -9.95 -15.28 -15.05
N ALA A 518 -9.95 -13.97 -15.29
CA ALA A 518 -9.12 -13.40 -16.34
C ALA A 518 -7.64 -13.53 -15.97
N TYR A 519 -7.26 -13.50 -14.69
CA TYR A 519 -5.85 -13.41 -14.30
C TYR A 519 -5.55 -14.07 -12.94
N GLY A 520 -4.83 -15.19 -12.99
CA GLY A 520 -4.03 -15.80 -11.93
C GLY A 520 -4.73 -16.59 -10.82
N MET A 521 -4.37 -17.88 -10.68
CA MET A 521 -4.84 -18.79 -9.61
C MET A 521 -3.71 -19.13 -8.63
N ALA A 522 -4.03 -19.82 -7.53
CA ALA A 522 -3.00 -20.30 -6.61
C ALA A 522 -2.00 -21.21 -7.33
N ARG A 523 -0.71 -20.90 -7.17
CA ARG A 523 0.44 -21.62 -7.74
C ARG A 523 1.04 -22.60 -6.75
N THR A 524 0.64 -22.51 -5.49
CA THR A 524 1.12 -23.33 -4.37
C THR A 524 -0.04 -23.53 -3.40
N PRO A 525 0.09 -24.47 -2.44
CA PRO A 525 -0.61 -24.33 -1.16
C PRO A 525 -0.41 -22.92 -0.60
N MET A 526 -1.46 -22.35 -0.01
CA MET A 526 -1.46 -20.99 0.53
C MET A 526 -1.24 -21.01 2.05
N ALA A 527 -1.16 -19.84 2.68
CA ALA A 527 -0.67 -19.70 4.05
C ALA A 527 -1.38 -20.59 5.08
N PHE A 528 -2.70 -20.76 4.97
CA PHE A 528 -3.47 -21.60 5.89
C PHE A 528 -3.26 -23.08 5.60
N ASP A 529 -3.18 -23.47 4.33
CA ASP A 529 -2.89 -24.85 3.92
C ASP A 529 -1.52 -25.28 4.45
N ILE A 530 -0.51 -24.43 4.23
CA ILE A 530 0.87 -24.66 4.66
C ILE A 530 0.94 -24.86 6.17
N ALA A 531 0.25 -24.01 6.95
CA ALA A 531 0.24 -24.13 8.39
C ALA A 531 -0.28 -25.50 8.85
N LEU A 532 -1.36 -25.99 8.25
CA LEU A 532 -1.95 -27.30 8.58
C LEU A 532 -1.09 -28.47 8.13
N ILE A 533 -0.56 -28.39 6.92
CA ILE A 533 0.36 -29.41 6.40
C ILE A 533 1.61 -29.50 7.27
N GLN A 534 2.17 -28.36 7.70
CA GLN A 534 3.35 -28.33 8.56
C GLN A 534 3.08 -28.85 9.96
N GLU A 535 1.90 -28.56 10.54
CA GLU A 535 1.51 -29.15 11.83
C GLU A 535 1.42 -30.67 11.72
N LYS A 536 0.78 -31.19 10.66
CA LYS A 536 0.49 -32.62 10.51
C LYS A 536 1.71 -33.44 10.08
N TYR A 537 2.50 -32.94 9.15
CA TYR A 537 3.58 -33.69 8.48
C TYR A 537 4.98 -33.14 8.78
N GLY A 538 5.07 -32.04 9.54
CA GLY A 538 6.32 -31.35 9.86
C GLY A 538 6.69 -30.28 8.83
N THR A 539 7.67 -29.45 9.21
CA THR A 539 8.17 -28.34 8.41
C THR A 539 9.40 -28.74 7.59
N ASN A 540 9.45 -28.34 6.31
CA ASN A 540 10.67 -28.49 5.51
C ASN A 540 11.69 -27.41 5.89
N THR A 541 12.81 -27.81 6.49
CA THR A 541 13.85 -26.90 7.00
C THR A 541 14.99 -26.61 6.03
N ASN A 542 14.95 -27.16 4.81
CA ASN A 542 16.06 -27.09 3.85
C ASN A 542 15.63 -26.64 2.44
N HIS A 543 14.70 -25.68 2.35
CA HIS A 543 14.24 -25.13 1.07
C HIS A 543 14.75 -23.70 0.87
N ASN A 544 15.36 -23.44 -0.29
CA ASN A 544 15.82 -22.11 -0.69
C ASN A 544 16.70 -21.37 0.33
N GLY A 545 17.52 -22.08 1.12
CA GLY A 545 18.37 -21.49 2.18
C GLY A 545 19.53 -20.57 1.72
N VAL A 546 19.40 -19.89 0.58
CA VAL A 546 20.39 -18.97 -0.03
C VAL A 546 19.74 -17.60 -0.24
N ASN A 547 20.50 -16.57 -0.64
CA ASN A 547 19.88 -15.28 -0.97
C ASN A 547 19.02 -15.40 -2.23
N ASN A 548 17.72 -15.18 -2.08
CA ASN A 548 16.75 -15.29 -3.16
C ASN A 548 16.13 -13.92 -3.54
N THR A 549 15.62 -13.86 -4.76
CA THR A 549 14.89 -12.71 -5.28
C THR A 549 13.55 -13.19 -5.85
N TYR A 550 12.48 -12.66 -5.29
CA TYR A 550 11.10 -12.95 -5.68
C TYR A 550 10.56 -11.74 -6.46
N THR A 551 10.35 -11.93 -7.76
CA THR A 551 9.96 -10.84 -8.67
C THR A 551 8.45 -10.84 -8.85
N LEU A 552 7.81 -9.69 -8.65
CA LEU A 552 6.38 -9.50 -8.88
C LEU A 552 6.05 -9.56 -10.37
N TRP A 553 4.85 -10.02 -10.68
CA TRP A 553 4.32 -10.03 -12.03
C TRP A 553 3.78 -8.64 -12.39
N THR A 554 4.18 -8.11 -13.53
CA THR A 554 3.80 -6.76 -14.00
C THR A 554 2.79 -6.79 -15.14
N ALA A 555 2.45 -7.97 -15.62
CA ALA A 555 1.47 -8.17 -16.68
C ALA A 555 0.63 -9.38 -16.32
N ASN A 556 -0.64 -9.29 -16.68
CA ASN A 556 -1.69 -10.26 -16.44
C ASN A 556 -1.67 -11.25 -17.62
N GLY A 557 -1.36 -12.54 -17.38
CA GLY A 557 -1.15 -13.51 -18.46
C GLY A 557 -1.20 -14.98 -18.02
N THR A 558 -1.17 -15.92 -18.96
CA THR A 558 -1.16 -17.36 -18.66
C THR A 558 0.06 -17.72 -17.80
N GLY A 559 -0.20 -18.27 -16.61
CA GLY A 559 0.83 -18.67 -15.65
C GLY A 559 1.14 -17.64 -14.55
N THR A 560 0.53 -16.45 -14.57
CA THR A 560 0.50 -15.55 -13.41
C THR A 560 -0.41 -16.10 -12.32
N GLY A 561 -0.30 -15.62 -11.09
CA GLY A 561 -1.10 -16.15 -9.98
C GLY A 561 -0.60 -15.73 -8.61
N TYR A 562 -1.06 -16.43 -7.59
CA TYR A 562 -0.68 -16.21 -6.20
C TYR A 562 0.23 -17.33 -5.73
N GLU A 563 1.30 -16.98 -5.03
CA GLU A 563 2.27 -17.94 -4.54
C GLU A 563 2.64 -17.65 -3.09
N ALA A 564 2.70 -18.71 -2.27
CA ALA A 564 3.27 -18.62 -0.95
C ALA A 564 4.79 -18.81 -1.02
N ILE A 565 5.54 -17.83 -0.53
CA ILE A 565 6.98 -17.93 -0.34
C ILE A 565 7.22 -18.84 0.86
N TRP A 566 8.06 -19.85 0.64
CA TRP A 566 8.73 -20.62 1.68
C TRP A 566 10.23 -20.50 1.46
N ASP A 567 10.90 -20.02 2.50
CA ASP A 567 12.34 -19.84 2.51
C ASP A 567 12.86 -20.14 3.91
N THR A 568 13.96 -20.88 3.99
CA THR A 568 14.53 -21.37 5.25
C THR A 568 15.78 -20.61 5.67
N GLY A 569 16.24 -19.65 4.87
CA GLY A 569 17.32 -18.75 5.24
C GLY A 569 17.96 -18.07 4.05
N GLY A 570 18.63 -16.96 4.29
CA GLY A 570 19.13 -16.13 3.21
C GLY A 570 19.04 -14.68 3.60
N LYS A 571 19.33 -13.81 2.64
CA LYS A 571 18.93 -12.42 2.64
C LYS A 571 18.08 -12.20 1.41
N ASP A 572 16.79 -12.20 1.62
CA ASP A 572 15.83 -12.37 0.54
C ASP A 572 15.20 -11.04 0.16
N THR A 573 14.82 -10.92 -1.10
CA THR A 573 14.36 -9.66 -1.67
C THR A 573 13.09 -9.88 -2.48
N ILE A 574 12.05 -9.08 -2.22
CA ILE A 574 10.90 -8.97 -3.13
C ILE A 574 11.08 -7.73 -4.01
N VAL A 575 10.85 -7.86 -5.32
CA VAL A 575 11.12 -6.82 -6.31
C VAL A 575 9.91 -6.57 -7.19
N ASN A 576 9.47 -5.32 -7.31
CA ASN A 576 8.62 -4.85 -8.41
C ASN A 576 9.51 -4.46 -9.61
N PRO A 577 9.49 -5.21 -10.73
CA PRO A 577 10.31 -4.86 -11.89
C PRO A 577 9.62 -3.88 -12.85
N GLY A 578 8.39 -3.45 -12.54
CA GLY A 578 7.51 -2.73 -13.46
C GLY A 578 7.49 -1.23 -13.26
N SER A 579 6.62 -0.58 -14.03
CA SER A 579 6.35 0.86 -13.93
C SER A 579 5.04 1.20 -13.24
N ALA A 580 4.24 0.19 -12.89
CA ALA A 580 3.04 0.36 -12.09
C ALA A 580 3.41 0.32 -10.61
N GLY A 581 2.74 1.12 -9.79
CA GLY A 581 2.92 1.10 -8.34
C GLY A 581 2.54 -0.25 -7.74
N ALA A 582 3.29 -0.70 -6.75
CA ALA A 582 3.11 -1.95 -6.05
C ALA A 582 3.13 -1.75 -4.54
N THR A 583 2.38 -2.58 -3.84
CA THR A 583 2.54 -2.75 -2.40
C THR A 583 3.41 -3.98 -2.18
N ILE A 584 4.54 -3.83 -1.47
CA ILE A 584 5.43 -4.93 -1.08
C ILE A 584 5.45 -5.00 0.45
N ASP A 585 4.82 -6.04 1.00
CA ASP A 585 4.79 -6.30 2.44
C ASP A 585 5.70 -7.48 2.78
N LEU A 586 6.74 -7.21 3.58
CA LEU A 586 7.74 -8.18 4.02
C LEU A 586 7.31 -8.96 5.27
N ARG A 587 6.13 -8.69 5.83
CA ARG A 587 5.62 -9.40 7.01
C ARG A 587 5.10 -10.77 6.60
N GLN A 588 5.39 -11.77 7.43
CA GLN A 588 4.79 -13.10 7.32
C GLN A 588 3.27 -13.02 7.50
N ALA A 589 2.54 -13.87 6.79
CA ALA A 589 1.12 -14.08 6.99
C ALA A 589 0.87 -14.49 8.44
N THR A 590 0.16 -13.65 9.18
CA THR A 590 -0.25 -14.00 10.55
C THR A 590 -1.53 -14.81 10.47
N LEU A 591 -1.51 -16.01 11.09
CA LEU A 591 -2.67 -16.91 11.19
C LEU A 591 -3.72 -16.40 12.20
N LYS A 592 -3.85 -15.08 12.40
CA LYS A 592 -4.72 -14.46 13.40
C LYS A 592 -5.51 -13.28 12.81
N GLN A 593 -6.73 -13.14 13.34
CA GLN A 593 -7.47 -11.89 13.52
C GLN A 593 -6.64 -10.88 14.33
N GLU A 594 -5.56 -10.34 13.76
CA GLU A 594 -5.24 -8.96 14.11
C GLU A 594 -6.23 -8.10 13.33
N PRO A 595 -6.98 -7.21 13.99
CA PRO A 595 -7.70 -6.15 13.31
C PRO A 595 -6.72 -5.51 12.30
N GLY A 596 -7.07 -5.55 11.01
CA GLY A 596 -6.19 -5.12 9.92
C GLY A 596 -5.41 -6.20 9.18
N GLY A 597 -5.67 -7.49 9.42
CA GLY A 597 -5.22 -8.58 8.56
C GLY A 597 -3.72 -8.52 8.25
N GLY A 598 -2.89 -8.60 9.29
CA GLY A 598 -1.44 -8.54 9.13
C GLY A 598 -0.90 -9.67 8.24
N GLY A 599 -0.60 -9.33 6.99
CA GLY A 599 0.29 -10.08 6.11
C GLY A 599 -0.38 -10.61 4.86
N PHE A 600 -0.81 -9.75 3.94
CA PHE A 600 -1.39 -10.21 2.68
C PHE A 600 -0.92 -9.41 1.47
N VAL A 601 -0.16 -10.13 0.65
CA VAL A 601 0.17 -9.92 -0.77
C VAL A 601 1.09 -8.74 -1.10
N SER A 602 2.34 -9.08 -1.45
CA SER A 602 3.13 -8.21 -2.32
C SER A 602 2.53 -8.28 -3.73
N ALA A 603 1.97 -7.19 -4.24
CA ALA A 603 1.18 -7.12 -5.48
C ALA A 603 1.38 -5.81 -6.22
N VAL A 604 1.14 -5.82 -7.54
CA VAL A 604 1.15 -4.64 -8.40
C VAL A 604 -0.27 -4.14 -8.60
N LEU A 605 -0.53 -2.84 -8.46
CA LEU A 605 -1.84 -2.25 -8.66
C LEU A 605 -2.35 -2.50 -10.09
N GLY A 606 -3.59 -2.98 -10.22
CA GLY A 606 -4.21 -3.31 -11.51
C GLY A 606 -3.73 -4.63 -12.15
N VAL A 607 -2.88 -5.40 -11.47
CA VAL A 607 -2.43 -6.74 -11.89
C VAL A 607 -2.82 -7.75 -10.81
N HIS A 608 -3.40 -8.88 -11.20
CA HIS A 608 -3.91 -9.89 -10.26
C HIS A 608 -2.92 -11.07 -10.16
N GLY A 609 -1.86 -10.85 -9.37
CA GLY A 609 -0.85 -11.84 -9.00
C GLY A 609 0.10 -11.29 -7.93
N GLY A 610 0.65 -12.16 -7.08
CA GLY A 610 1.49 -11.70 -5.97
C GLY A 610 1.98 -12.79 -5.03
N TYR A 611 2.75 -12.37 -4.02
CA TYR A 611 3.33 -13.29 -3.03
C TYR A 611 2.70 -13.13 -1.66
N THR A 612 2.37 -14.25 -1.02
CA THR A 612 2.16 -14.33 0.43
C THR A 612 3.41 -14.90 1.08
N ILE A 613 3.82 -14.40 2.25
CA ILE A 613 4.98 -14.92 2.96
C ILE A 613 4.47 -15.93 4.01
N ALA A 614 4.87 -17.20 3.94
CA ALA A 614 4.41 -18.19 4.90
C ALA A 614 4.96 -17.93 6.32
N ASN A 615 4.24 -18.41 7.34
CA ASN A 615 4.66 -18.25 8.73
C ASN A 615 6.02 -18.93 8.99
N GLY A 616 6.95 -18.22 9.63
CA GLY A 616 8.32 -18.65 9.90
C GLY A 616 9.33 -18.20 8.84
N VAL A 617 8.88 -17.66 7.71
CA VAL A 617 9.74 -17.13 6.64
C VAL A 617 10.20 -15.72 6.99
N ARG A 618 11.45 -15.41 6.63
CA ARG A 618 12.08 -14.12 6.88
C ARG A 618 12.48 -13.51 5.54
N ILE A 619 11.93 -12.33 5.21
CA ILE A 619 12.35 -11.54 4.05
C ILE A 619 12.92 -10.21 4.54
N GLU A 620 14.13 -9.86 4.11
CA GLU A 620 14.83 -8.67 4.58
C GLU A 620 14.65 -7.46 3.67
N ASN A 621 14.50 -7.65 2.36
CA ASN A 621 14.61 -6.53 1.42
C ASN A 621 13.37 -6.39 0.52
N ALA A 622 13.06 -5.15 0.18
CA ALA A 622 12.06 -4.80 -0.82
C ALA A 622 12.67 -3.81 -1.81
N THR A 623 12.32 -3.94 -3.09
CA THR A 623 12.69 -2.97 -4.13
C THR A 623 11.46 -2.66 -4.98
N GLY A 624 11.04 -1.39 -4.97
CA GLY A 624 10.00 -0.88 -5.85
C GLY A 624 10.51 -0.67 -7.28
N GLY A 625 9.57 -0.34 -8.16
CA GLY A 625 9.74 -0.20 -9.59
C GLY A 625 9.96 1.24 -10.00
N SER A 626 9.29 1.69 -11.07
CA SER A 626 9.26 3.11 -11.46
C SER A 626 7.90 3.77 -11.22
N GLY A 627 7.02 3.10 -10.47
CA GLY A 627 5.70 3.60 -10.10
C GLY A 627 5.73 4.20 -8.70
N ASN A 628 4.57 4.54 -8.15
CA ASN A 628 4.49 4.93 -6.74
C ASN A 628 4.30 3.66 -5.91
N ASP A 629 5.35 3.21 -5.23
CA ASP A 629 5.38 1.95 -4.49
C ASP A 629 5.22 2.17 -2.97
N THR A 630 4.58 1.20 -2.31
CA THR A 630 4.48 1.14 -0.84
C THR A 630 5.27 -0.07 -0.34
N LEU A 631 6.37 0.16 0.37
CA LEU A 631 7.24 -0.88 0.90
C LEU A 631 7.08 -0.97 2.43
N ILE A 632 6.65 -2.12 2.93
CA ILE A 632 6.40 -2.38 4.34
C ILE A 632 7.40 -3.42 4.85
N GLY A 633 8.30 -2.99 5.73
CA GLY A 633 9.26 -3.81 6.45
C GLY A 633 8.63 -4.62 7.59
N ASN A 634 9.47 -5.33 8.32
CA ASN A 634 9.06 -6.22 9.39
C ASN A 634 9.84 -5.94 10.68
N GLY A 635 10.19 -6.98 11.45
CA GLY A 635 10.97 -6.83 12.68
C GLY A 635 12.47 -7.04 12.49
N LEU A 636 12.92 -7.20 11.25
CA LEU A 636 14.29 -7.51 10.88
C LEU A 636 15.04 -6.25 10.46
N LYS A 637 16.32 -6.39 10.16
CA LYS A 637 17.10 -5.33 9.55
C LYS A 637 16.76 -5.23 8.06
N ASN A 638 15.84 -4.35 7.69
CA ASN A 638 15.34 -4.23 6.33
C ASN A 638 16.18 -3.33 5.43
N VAL A 639 16.18 -3.62 4.12
CA VAL A 639 16.59 -2.67 3.08
C VAL A 639 15.39 -2.41 2.18
N LEU A 640 14.86 -1.19 2.26
CA LEU A 640 13.72 -0.73 1.47
C LEU A 640 14.24 0.26 0.42
N ASN A 641 14.13 -0.11 -0.85
CA ASN A 641 14.54 0.72 -1.96
C ASN A 641 13.32 1.11 -2.78
N GLY A 642 12.91 2.38 -2.70
CA GLY A 642 11.69 2.86 -3.34
C GLY A 642 11.66 2.58 -4.85
N GLY A 643 12.81 2.68 -5.52
CA GLY A 643 12.82 2.70 -6.97
C GLY A 643 12.68 4.12 -7.45
N ALA A 644 12.02 4.37 -8.58
CA ALA A 644 11.68 5.72 -9.04
C ALA A 644 10.18 5.97 -8.85
N GLY A 645 9.75 7.23 -8.79
CA GLY A 645 8.37 7.56 -8.42
C GLY A 645 8.29 8.10 -7.00
N LYS A 646 7.07 8.33 -6.52
CA LYS A 646 6.82 8.80 -5.15
C LYS A 646 6.48 7.61 -4.28
N ASP A 647 7.45 7.18 -3.49
CA ASP A 647 7.32 5.94 -2.72
C ASP A 647 7.02 6.19 -1.23
N ILE A 648 6.41 5.19 -0.60
CA ILE A 648 6.19 5.13 0.85
C ILE A 648 6.98 3.95 1.40
N MET A 649 7.85 4.19 2.37
CA MET A 649 8.66 3.14 3.01
C MET A 649 8.45 3.14 4.52
N LEU A 650 8.01 2.01 5.05
CA LEU A 650 7.69 1.79 6.46
C LEU A 650 8.61 0.69 7.01
N GLY A 651 9.63 1.00 7.83
CA GLY A 651 10.63 0.00 8.26
C GLY A 651 10.12 -0.95 9.33
N GLY A 652 9.47 -0.40 10.36
CA GLY A 652 8.90 -1.20 11.43
C GLY A 652 9.81 -1.26 12.66
N LYS A 653 10.40 -2.42 12.94
CA LYS A 653 11.44 -2.56 13.98
C LYS A 653 12.67 -3.14 13.31
N GLY A 654 13.85 -2.76 13.77
CA GLY A 654 15.09 -3.16 13.12
C GLY A 654 15.97 -1.94 12.90
N ASN A 655 17.16 -2.16 12.35
CA ASN A 655 18.06 -1.07 11.98
C ASN A 655 18.00 -0.91 10.46
N ASP A 656 16.97 -0.24 9.99
CA ASP A 656 16.53 -0.28 8.62
C ASP A 656 17.31 0.70 7.74
N ARG A 657 17.33 0.40 6.44
CA ARG A 657 17.94 1.25 5.43
C ARG A 657 16.95 1.60 4.35
N TYR A 658 16.75 2.89 4.17
CA TYR A 658 15.91 3.48 3.14
C TYR A 658 16.77 4.00 2.00
N ILE A 659 16.46 3.62 0.77
CA ILE A 659 17.13 4.14 -0.43
C ILE A 659 16.10 4.97 -1.19
N LEU A 660 16.33 6.29 -1.21
CA LEU A 660 15.41 7.28 -1.79
C LEU A 660 15.95 7.77 -3.12
N SER A 661 15.10 7.78 -4.15
CA SER A 661 15.44 8.32 -5.47
C SER A 661 14.91 9.74 -5.66
N GLU A 662 13.82 10.09 -4.97
CA GLU A 662 13.13 11.36 -5.10
C GLU A 662 12.90 12.01 -3.73
N ALA A 663 12.94 13.34 -3.68
CA ALA A 663 12.70 14.07 -2.43
C ALA A 663 11.26 13.97 -1.93
N THR A 664 10.35 13.48 -2.78
CA THR A 664 8.94 13.23 -2.47
C THR A 664 8.70 11.89 -1.79
N ASP A 665 9.71 11.02 -1.72
CA ASP A 665 9.63 9.74 -1.01
C ASP A 665 9.39 9.97 0.49
N VAL A 666 8.51 9.15 1.05
CA VAL A 666 8.11 9.22 2.45
C VAL A 666 8.71 8.03 3.20
N VAL A 667 9.40 8.34 4.30
CA VAL A 667 9.89 7.34 5.25
C VAL A 667 9.12 7.50 6.56
N SER A 668 8.63 6.39 7.09
CA SER A 668 8.00 6.34 8.41
C SER A 668 8.68 5.31 9.29
N GLU A 669 9.02 5.72 10.50
CA GLU A 669 9.70 4.89 11.48
C GLU A 669 9.02 4.89 12.85
N LYS A 670 9.20 3.78 13.57
CA LYS A 670 8.66 3.67 14.94
C LYS A 670 9.61 4.30 15.94
N ALA A 671 9.05 4.95 16.97
CA ALA A 671 9.85 5.36 18.12
C ALA A 671 10.49 4.13 18.77
N LYS A 672 11.83 4.15 18.93
CA LYS A 672 12.62 2.98 19.39
C LYS A 672 12.49 1.77 18.45
N GLY A 673 12.28 2.00 17.15
CA GLY A 673 12.26 0.99 16.09
C GLY A 673 13.64 0.36 15.87
N GLY A 674 14.68 1.18 15.94
CA GLY A 674 16.07 0.77 15.99
C GLY A 674 16.97 1.97 15.70
N THR A 675 18.01 1.76 14.90
CA THR A 675 18.91 2.83 14.44
C THR A 675 18.96 2.81 12.92
N ASP A 676 18.30 3.79 12.33
CA ASP A 676 17.87 3.71 10.93
C ASP A 676 18.70 4.66 10.05
N THR A 677 18.81 4.35 8.77
CA THR A 677 19.63 5.11 7.82
C THR A 677 18.88 5.43 6.55
N VAL A 678 18.80 6.71 6.21
CA VAL A 678 18.36 7.17 4.88
C VAL A 678 19.57 7.32 3.96
N VAL A 679 19.45 6.82 2.73
CA VAL A 679 20.48 6.84 1.71
C VAL A 679 19.92 7.47 0.43
N THR A 680 20.64 8.41 -0.16
CA THR A 680 20.28 8.95 -1.49
C THR A 680 21.51 9.35 -2.29
N SER A 681 21.35 9.46 -3.60
CA SER A 681 22.32 10.09 -4.52
C SER A 681 21.72 11.28 -5.29
N ALA A 682 20.47 11.65 -5.02
CA ALA A 682 19.69 12.52 -5.90
C ALA A 682 19.45 13.92 -5.32
N PHE A 683 19.36 14.07 -3.99
CA PHE A 683 19.04 15.34 -3.35
C PHE A 683 19.72 15.49 -1.99
N SER A 684 19.77 16.74 -1.49
CA SER A 684 20.29 17.04 -0.15
C SER A 684 19.30 16.62 0.95
N LEU A 685 19.80 16.00 2.00
CA LEU A 685 18.99 15.41 3.07
C LEU A 685 18.88 16.32 4.30
N LYS A 686 17.73 16.27 4.97
CA LYS A 686 17.52 16.91 6.28
C LYS A 686 16.84 15.90 7.20
N LEU A 687 17.59 15.29 8.12
CA LEU A 687 17.05 14.26 9.02
C LEU A 687 15.93 14.76 9.92
N LYS A 688 15.89 16.07 10.23
CA LYS A 688 14.75 16.67 10.93
C LYS A 688 13.39 16.48 10.22
N ASP A 689 13.39 16.22 8.91
CA ASP A 689 12.18 15.98 8.11
C ASP A 689 11.78 14.48 8.14
N TYR A 690 12.66 13.60 8.62
CA TYR A 690 12.44 12.16 8.76
C TYR A 690 12.38 11.78 10.24
N GLN A 691 11.18 11.82 10.80
CA GLN A 691 11.00 11.50 12.22
C GLN A 691 11.55 10.10 12.53
N GLN A 692 12.18 10.02 13.69
CA GLN A 692 12.79 8.81 14.21
C GLN A 692 14.01 8.25 13.47
N VAL A 693 14.41 8.75 12.30
CA VAL A 693 15.65 8.32 11.63
C VAL A 693 16.88 9.00 12.25
N GLU A 694 17.92 8.23 12.56
CA GLU A 694 19.16 8.75 13.17
C GLU A 694 20.27 9.07 12.16
N ASN A 695 20.31 8.42 10.99
CA ASN A 695 21.50 8.48 10.14
C ASN A 695 21.17 8.83 8.69
N ALA A 696 22.11 9.54 8.04
CA ALA A 696 22.03 9.88 6.63
C ALA A 696 23.33 9.49 5.91
N LYS A 697 23.18 8.99 4.68
CA LYS A 697 24.30 8.70 3.80
C LYS A 697 24.04 9.20 2.38
N LEU A 698 24.87 10.13 1.94
CA LEU A 698 24.93 10.56 0.55
C LEU A 698 25.80 9.60 -0.26
N THR A 699 25.42 9.37 -1.50
CA THR A 699 26.17 8.55 -2.46
C THR A 699 26.32 9.27 -3.80
N GLY A 700 27.08 8.69 -4.73
CA GLY A 700 27.38 9.34 -6.00
C GLY A 700 28.49 10.39 -5.90
N SER A 701 28.45 11.37 -6.81
CA SER A 701 29.47 12.43 -6.95
C SER A 701 28.85 13.82 -7.09
N GLY A 702 27.55 13.98 -6.85
CA GLY A 702 26.89 15.28 -6.84
C GLY A 702 27.26 16.07 -5.58
N ASN A 703 27.29 17.40 -5.70
CA ASN A 703 27.45 18.30 -4.55
C ASN A 703 26.12 18.34 -3.79
N LEU A 704 25.99 17.48 -2.79
CA LEU A 704 24.80 17.30 -1.98
C LEU A 704 25.11 17.61 -0.51
N ASP A 705 24.10 18.02 0.25
CA ASP A 705 24.27 18.39 1.65
C ASP A 705 23.47 17.45 2.55
N ALA A 706 23.84 17.37 3.82
CA ALA A 706 23.06 16.67 4.83
C ALA A 706 23.05 17.43 6.16
N SER A 707 21.87 17.63 6.75
CA SER A 707 21.74 18.14 8.11
C SER A 707 21.08 17.12 9.03
N GLY A 708 21.63 16.95 10.23
CA GLY A 708 21.10 16.11 11.29
C GLY A 708 19.86 16.71 11.96
N SER A 709 19.59 16.19 13.15
CA SER A 709 18.41 16.44 13.97
C SER A 709 18.84 16.95 15.35
N LYS A 710 18.13 16.58 16.41
CA LYS A 710 18.53 16.85 17.80
C LYS A 710 19.05 15.58 18.51
N LYS A 711 19.13 14.47 17.79
CA LYS A 711 19.61 13.17 18.25
C LYS A 711 21.06 13.01 17.80
N ASP A 712 21.81 12.13 18.44
CA ASP A 712 23.11 11.65 17.97
C ASP A 712 22.97 11.06 16.55
N ASN A 713 23.62 11.68 15.57
CA ASN A 713 23.49 11.31 14.15
C ASN A 713 24.81 10.84 13.55
N VAL A 714 24.73 9.87 12.63
CA VAL A 714 25.83 9.58 11.71
C VAL A 714 25.51 10.15 10.33
N LEU A 715 26.27 11.16 9.92
CA LEU A 715 26.17 11.81 8.62
C LEU A 715 27.37 11.44 7.76
N VAL A 716 27.13 10.86 6.58
CA VAL A 716 28.17 10.46 5.64
C VAL A 716 27.95 11.13 4.30
N GLY A 717 28.88 11.98 3.89
CA GLY A 717 28.94 12.59 2.56
C GLY A 717 29.40 11.62 1.47
N ASN A 718 29.49 12.15 0.25
CA ASN A 718 29.80 11.40 -0.96
C ASN A 718 31.18 11.80 -1.52
N LYS A 719 31.35 11.81 -2.86
CA LYS A 719 32.60 12.22 -3.51
C LYS A 719 32.59 13.68 -4.01
N GLY A 720 31.45 14.36 -3.88
CA GLY A 720 31.28 15.76 -4.24
C GLY A 720 31.51 16.68 -3.05
N GLN A 721 31.42 17.99 -3.25
CA GLN A 721 31.52 18.95 -2.14
C GLN A 721 30.24 18.87 -1.30
N ASN A 722 30.37 18.56 -0.01
CA ASN A 722 29.24 18.40 0.90
C ASN A 722 29.28 19.43 2.04
N SER A 723 28.12 19.99 2.37
CA SER A 723 27.88 20.67 3.65
C SER A 723 27.18 19.71 4.61
N LEU A 724 27.86 19.32 5.68
CA LEU A 724 27.36 18.42 6.73
C LEU A 724 27.20 19.19 8.05
N ASN A 725 26.01 19.14 8.64
CA ASN A 725 25.72 19.81 9.91
C ASN A 725 25.07 18.81 10.88
N GLY A 726 25.76 18.45 11.97
CA GLY A 726 25.26 17.49 12.98
C GLY A 726 24.07 18.04 13.73
N GLY A 727 24.23 19.22 14.32
CA GLY A 727 23.17 19.94 15.01
C GLY A 727 23.36 19.89 16.51
N ASN A 728 22.48 19.18 17.22
CA ASN A 728 22.71 18.86 18.63
C ASN A 728 22.79 17.34 18.77
N GLY A 729 23.54 16.88 19.76
CA GLY A 729 23.76 15.46 20.02
C GLY A 729 25.23 15.14 19.84
N ASP A 730 25.65 13.94 20.21
CA ASP A 730 27.02 13.49 19.98
C ASP A 730 27.10 12.92 18.55
N ASP A 731 27.46 13.76 17.57
CA ASP A 731 27.34 13.47 16.16
C ASP A 731 28.63 12.87 15.56
N THR A 732 28.51 12.08 14.49
CA THR A 732 29.63 11.61 13.67
C THR A 732 29.46 12.05 12.22
N LEU A 733 30.32 12.97 11.77
CA LEU A 733 30.31 13.52 10.42
C LEU A 733 31.52 12.99 9.62
N LYS A 734 31.27 12.54 8.40
CA LYS A 734 32.30 12.08 7.46
C LYS A 734 32.08 12.76 6.10
N GLY A 735 32.95 13.68 5.71
CA GLY A 735 32.85 14.43 4.44
C GLY A 735 32.96 13.50 3.23
N GLY A 736 34.03 12.71 3.19
CA GLY A 736 34.24 11.71 2.15
C GLY A 736 35.35 12.16 1.22
N GLY A 737 35.01 12.60 0.02
CA GLY A 737 35.98 13.29 -0.84
C GLY A 737 35.33 14.51 -1.48
N GLY A 738 36.13 15.46 -1.93
CA GLY A 738 35.62 16.80 -2.26
C GLY A 738 36.09 17.79 -1.21
N ASN A 739 35.81 19.07 -1.43
CA ASN A 739 36.11 20.10 -0.43
C ASN A 739 34.85 20.30 0.41
N ASP A 740 34.86 19.74 1.62
CA ASP A 740 33.67 19.60 2.46
C ASP A 740 33.64 20.65 3.58
N ALA A 741 32.43 21.01 4.00
CA ALA A 741 32.20 21.86 5.17
C ALA A 741 31.45 21.03 6.24
N LEU A 742 32.13 20.70 7.34
CA LEU A 742 31.57 19.93 8.44
C LEU A 742 31.39 20.83 9.66
N ASN A 743 30.21 20.78 10.28
CA ASN A 743 29.90 21.46 11.52
C ASN A 743 29.24 20.47 12.48
N GLY A 744 29.93 20.11 13.58
CA GLY A 744 29.41 19.20 14.60
C GLY A 744 28.19 19.82 15.29
N GLY A 745 28.41 20.99 15.90
CA GLY A 745 27.37 21.78 16.53
C GLY A 745 27.49 21.74 18.04
N ARG A 746 26.53 21.13 18.74
CA ARG A 746 26.60 20.94 20.20
C ARG A 746 26.63 19.47 20.53
N GLY A 747 27.51 19.07 21.43
CA GLY A 747 27.70 17.68 21.82
C GLY A 747 29.16 17.30 21.63
N LYS A 748 29.50 16.05 21.92
CA LYS A 748 30.84 15.52 21.68
C LYS A 748 30.89 14.91 20.28
N ASP A 749 31.41 15.67 19.34
CA ASP A 749 31.30 15.34 17.92
C ASP A 749 32.57 14.66 17.39
N VAL A 750 32.41 13.82 16.36
CA VAL A 750 33.51 13.19 15.62
C VAL A 750 33.46 13.65 14.16
N LEU A 751 34.39 14.49 13.76
CA LEU A 751 34.47 15.04 12.41
C LEU A 751 35.64 14.43 11.63
N LYS A 752 35.36 13.95 10.42
CA LYS A 752 36.35 13.44 9.47
C LYS A 752 36.14 14.07 8.10
N GLY A 753 37.04 14.94 7.65
CA GLY A 753 36.92 15.60 6.35
C GLY A 753 37.07 14.59 5.21
N GLY A 754 38.23 13.94 5.16
CA GLY A 754 38.47 12.83 4.24
C GLY A 754 39.51 13.21 3.21
N GLY A 755 39.12 13.55 1.99
CA GLY A 755 40.07 13.94 0.95
C GLY A 755 39.61 15.19 0.20
N GLY A 756 40.44 16.21 0.16
CA GLY A 756 40.09 17.53 -0.36
C GLY A 756 40.47 18.60 0.65
N SER A 757 40.21 19.87 0.35
CA SER A 757 40.49 20.97 1.28
C SER A 757 39.23 21.27 2.08
N ASP A 758 39.18 20.77 3.31
CA ASP A 758 37.96 20.73 4.11
C ASP A 758 37.92 21.83 5.18
N SER A 759 36.73 22.23 5.59
CA SER A 759 36.49 23.14 6.72
C SER A 759 35.72 22.41 7.81
N LEU A 760 36.37 22.07 8.92
CA LEU A 760 35.77 21.32 10.03
C LEU A 760 35.62 22.23 11.25
N LYS A 761 34.42 22.26 11.83
CA LYS A 761 34.10 22.99 13.06
C LYS A 761 33.46 22.04 14.07
N GLY A 762 34.14 21.77 15.18
CA GLY A 762 33.59 20.94 16.27
C GLY A 762 32.37 21.60 16.88
N GLY A 763 32.59 22.77 17.49
CA GLY A 763 31.52 23.61 18.00
C GLY A 763 31.57 23.67 19.53
N GLY A 764 30.61 23.06 20.20
CA GLY A 764 30.56 23.06 21.66
C GLY A 764 30.49 21.65 22.20
N GLY A 765 31.54 21.23 22.90
CA GLY A 765 31.66 19.93 23.55
C GLY A 765 33.12 19.52 23.49
N ASP A 766 33.42 18.26 23.83
CA ASP A 766 34.79 17.76 23.66
C ASP A 766 34.84 17.04 22.31
N ASP A 767 35.40 17.69 21.28
CA ASP A 767 35.27 17.23 19.90
C ASP A 767 36.51 16.50 19.40
N ARG A 768 36.31 15.62 18.41
CA ARG A 768 37.37 14.83 17.78
C ARG A 768 37.45 15.12 16.29
N ILE A 769 38.52 15.80 15.87
CA ILE A 769 38.63 16.39 14.52
C ILE A 769 39.81 15.79 13.75
N GLU A 770 39.53 15.20 12.58
CA GLU A 770 40.52 14.67 11.64
C GLU A 770 40.26 15.26 10.25
N GLY A 771 41.10 16.19 9.80
CA GLY A 771 40.98 16.82 8.48
C GLY A 771 40.99 15.79 7.35
N GLY A 772 41.95 14.88 7.37
CA GLY A 772 42.09 13.88 6.32
C GLY A 772 43.28 14.26 5.47
N GLY A 773 43.19 14.20 4.14
CA GLY A 773 44.25 14.63 3.24
C GLY A 773 43.83 15.83 2.40
N GLY A 774 44.66 16.87 2.37
CA GLY A 774 44.42 18.07 1.60
C GLY A 774 44.98 19.26 2.34
N ASN A 775 44.29 20.39 2.32
CA ASN A 775 44.72 21.56 3.09
C ASN A 775 43.51 22.02 3.88
N ASP A 776 43.43 21.58 5.12
CA ASP A 776 42.20 21.67 5.91
C ASP A 776 42.23 22.85 6.87
N THR A 777 41.05 23.41 7.14
CA THR A 777 40.84 24.42 8.19
C THR A 777 40.04 23.78 9.30
N LEU A 778 40.62 23.69 10.50
CA LEU A 778 40.07 23.01 11.65
C LEU A 778 39.78 24.04 12.76
N THR A 779 38.58 24.02 13.30
CA THR A 779 38.17 24.85 14.44
C THR A 779 37.59 23.92 15.50
N GLY A 780 38.16 23.88 16.69
CA GLY A 780 37.67 23.06 17.81
C GLY A 780 36.40 23.66 18.40
N GLY A 781 36.48 24.94 18.76
CA GLY A 781 35.44 25.66 19.46
C GLY A 781 35.82 25.84 20.93
N GLY A 782 34.97 25.38 21.84
CA GLY A 782 35.26 25.47 23.27
C GLY A 782 35.22 24.10 23.94
N ASN A 783 35.82 24.01 25.13
CA ASN A 783 36.15 22.77 25.87
C ASN A 783 37.40 22.08 25.31
N LEU A 784 37.60 20.79 25.58
CA LEU A 784 38.81 20.06 25.19
C LEU A 784 38.60 19.38 23.86
N ASP A 785 39.38 19.80 22.86
CA ASP A 785 39.30 19.25 21.52
C ASP A 785 40.53 18.43 21.12
N ASP A 786 40.30 17.28 20.49
CA ASP A 786 41.31 16.38 19.94
C ASP A 786 41.52 16.67 18.44
N PHE A 787 42.66 17.24 18.07
CA PHE A 787 43.06 17.39 16.66
C PHE A 787 44.00 16.28 16.21
N ILE A 788 43.60 15.47 15.23
CA ILE A 788 44.29 14.22 14.88
C ILE A 788 44.94 14.28 13.52
N PHE A 789 46.24 14.01 13.51
CA PHE A 789 47.06 13.97 12.30
C PHE A 789 47.68 12.60 12.09
N LYS A 790 47.26 11.95 11.00
CA LYS A 790 47.81 10.68 10.50
C LYS A 790 48.68 10.95 9.28
N LYS A 791 49.06 9.92 8.52
CA LYS A 791 49.83 10.12 7.28
C LYS A 791 49.04 10.95 6.24
N ASN A 792 49.77 11.67 5.39
CA ASN A 792 49.23 12.35 4.20
C ASN A 792 48.23 13.48 4.48
N PHE A 793 48.33 14.16 5.62
CA PHE A 793 47.33 15.18 5.97
C PHE A 793 47.41 16.45 5.12
N GLY A 794 48.62 16.79 4.67
CA GLY A 794 48.85 17.95 3.81
C GLY A 794 49.14 19.20 4.62
N ALA A 795 48.62 20.37 4.25
CA ALA A 795 48.93 21.63 4.92
C ALA A 795 47.70 22.22 5.63
N ASP A 796 47.57 21.91 6.91
CA ASP A 796 46.37 22.16 7.69
C ASP A 796 46.57 23.31 8.68
N THR A 797 45.50 24.02 8.96
CA THR A 797 45.46 25.15 9.89
C THR A 797 44.43 24.91 10.98
N ILE A 798 44.85 24.97 12.24
CA ILE A 798 43.96 24.99 13.40
C ILE A 798 43.77 26.45 13.81
N THR A 799 42.52 26.93 13.81
CA THR A 799 42.22 28.37 13.92
C THR A 799 42.13 28.89 15.36
N ASP A 800 41.97 28.02 16.34
CA ASP A 800 41.61 28.39 17.72
C ASP A 800 42.27 27.53 18.80
N PHE A 801 43.38 26.87 18.48
CA PHE A 801 44.08 25.96 19.42
C PHE A 801 44.40 26.64 20.77
N ALA A 802 43.78 26.13 21.84
CA ALA A 802 43.91 26.62 23.20
C ALA A 802 44.86 25.74 24.03
N LYS A 803 46.12 26.20 24.18
CA LYS A 803 47.13 25.50 25.00
C LYS A 803 46.66 25.26 26.44
N GLY A 804 46.93 24.07 26.96
CA GLY A 804 46.50 23.60 28.28
C GLY A 804 45.04 23.16 28.37
N THR A 805 44.32 23.20 27.24
CA THR A 805 42.95 22.70 27.11
C THR A 805 42.88 21.67 25.98
N ASP A 806 43.31 22.04 24.77
CA ASP A 806 43.21 21.18 23.58
C ASP A 806 44.39 20.21 23.45
N GLU A 807 44.18 19.12 22.71
CA GLU A 807 45.20 18.11 22.47
C GLU A 807 45.53 17.96 20.97
N LEU A 808 46.83 17.91 20.67
CA LEU A 808 47.34 17.57 19.33
C LEU A 808 47.79 16.10 19.30
N HIS A 809 47.00 15.27 18.61
CA HIS A 809 47.25 13.84 18.45
C HIS A 809 48.05 13.57 17.19
N LEU A 810 49.31 13.16 17.33
CA LEU A 810 50.24 12.92 16.23
C LEU A 810 50.60 11.45 16.08
N SER A 811 50.39 10.89 14.89
CA SER A 811 50.82 9.52 14.62
C SER A 811 52.34 9.42 14.55
N LYS A 812 52.93 8.42 15.22
CA LYS A 812 54.37 8.11 15.14
C LYS A 812 54.86 7.77 13.72
N LYS A 813 53.94 7.55 12.78
CA LYS A 813 54.24 7.32 11.36
C LYS A 813 54.62 8.59 10.58
N LEU A 814 54.49 9.76 11.19
CA LEU A 814 54.86 11.04 10.58
C LEU A 814 56.37 11.25 10.48
N TRP A 815 57.18 10.48 11.22
CA TRP A 815 58.64 10.57 11.18
C TRP A 815 59.31 9.21 11.30
N SER A 816 60.63 9.20 11.14
CA SER A 816 61.47 8.04 11.41
C SER A 816 62.14 8.15 12.79
N GLY A 817 62.30 7.01 13.45
CA GLY A 817 62.90 6.89 14.78
C GLY A 817 61.91 6.95 15.93
N ASP A 818 62.38 6.60 17.14
CA ASP A 818 61.59 6.65 18.37
C ASP A 818 61.85 7.97 19.10
N LEU A 819 60.92 8.92 18.96
CA LEU A 819 60.99 10.25 19.56
C LEU A 819 59.90 10.37 20.64
N GLY A 820 60.29 10.86 21.82
CA GLY A 820 59.33 11.28 22.85
C GLY A 820 58.75 12.67 22.55
N VAL A 821 57.67 13.04 23.24
CA VAL A 821 56.91 14.28 22.99
C VAL A 821 57.79 15.54 22.92
N LYS A 822 58.67 15.75 23.91
CA LYS A 822 59.58 16.91 23.93
C LYS A 822 60.54 16.94 22.72
N GLN A 823 60.97 15.77 22.26
CA GLN A 823 61.85 15.67 21.09
C GLN A 823 61.08 15.96 19.80
N VAL A 824 59.80 15.60 19.72
CA VAL A 824 58.92 15.94 18.58
C VAL A 824 58.76 17.45 18.49
N VAL A 825 58.37 18.13 19.58
CA VAL A 825 58.24 19.60 19.60
C VAL A 825 59.55 20.27 19.19
N ASN A 826 60.68 19.90 19.82
CA ASN A 826 61.97 20.52 19.51
C ASN A 826 62.45 20.29 18.07
N LYS A 827 62.01 19.22 17.42
CA LYS A 827 62.48 18.84 16.08
C LYS A 827 61.60 19.40 14.98
N PHE A 828 60.29 19.49 15.22
CA PHE A 828 59.31 19.76 14.15
C PHE A 828 58.56 21.07 14.33
N ALA A 829 58.47 21.64 15.54
CA ALA A 829 57.76 22.89 15.78
C ALA A 829 58.71 24.11 15.75
N ASP A 830 58.32 25.15 15.02
CA ASP A 830 58.98 26.47 15.00
C ASP A 830 57.95 27.60 15.03
N VAL A 831 58.36 28.84 15.33
CA VAL A 831 57.49 30.03 15.23
C VAL A 831 57.77 30.74 13.92
N VAL A 832 56.85 30.63 12.96
CA VAL A 832 56.95 31.22 11.62
C VAL A 832 55.85 32.26 11.46
N GLY A 833 56.22 33.50 11.11
CA GLY A 833 55.23 34.56 10.90
C GLY A 833 54.47 35.00 12.16
N GLY A 834 54.87 34.55 13.35
CA GLY A 834 54.18 34.83 14.62
C GLY A 834 53.30 33.68 15.13
N GLU A 835 53.22 32.57 14.38
CA GLU A 835 52.42 31.39 14.70
C GLU A 835 53.30 30.16 14.86
N VAL A 836 52.86 29.18 15.65
CA VAL A 836 53.54 27.88 15.78
C VAL A 836 53.20 27.02 14.58
N VAL A 837 54.24 26.49 13.94
CA VAL A 837 54.14 25.63 12.77
C VAL A 837 54.90 24.33 13.02
N PHE A 838 54.22 23.19 12.88
CA PHE A 838 54.87 21.88 12.79
C PHE A 838 55.14 21.54 11.33
N ASP A 839 56.38 21.24 10.96
CA ASP A 839 56.78 20.83 9.61
C ASP A 839 57.40 19.42 9.61
N PHE A 840 56.78 18.50 8.88
CA PHE A 840 57.22 17.10 8.77
C PHE A 840 57.86 16.75 7.41
N GLY A 841 58.27 17.75 6.62
CA GLY A 841 58.96 17.54 5.35
C GLY A 841 58.03 17.09 4.21
N GLY A 842 56.86 17.71 4.13
CA GLY A 842 55.83 17.44 3.11
C GLY A 842 54.40 17.67 3.59
N HIS A 843 54.22 17.74 4.91
CA HIS A 843 52.96 18.06 5.58
C HIS A 843 53.22 19.09 6.68
N ARG A 844 52.26 19.98 6.93
CA ARG A 844 52.39 21.12 7.83
C ARG A 844 51.15 21.33 8.66
N ILE A 845 51.32 21.55 9.96
CA ILE A 845 50.24 21.99 10.86
C ILE A 845 50.56 23.42 11.30
N THR A 846 49.66 24.36 11.04
CA THR A 846 49.74 25.74 11.55
C THR A 846 48.76 25.89 12.72
N LEU A 847 49.25 26.36 13.86
CA LEU A 847 48.43 26.74 15.02
C LEU A 847 48.25 28.25 15.01
N ASP A 848 47.17 28.72 14.38
CA ASP A 848 46.87 30.15 14.26
C ASP A 848 46.68 30.77 15.67
N GLY A 849 47.21 31.98 15.86
CA GLY A 849 47.18 32.68 17.15
C GLY A 849 48.11 32.13 18.24
N VAL A 850 48.78 30.99 18.04
CA VAL A 850 49.71 30.42 19.03
C VAL A 850 51.13 30.91 18.76
N GLY A 851 51.61 31.92 19.50
CA GLY A 851 52.92 32.54 19.25
C GLY A 851 54.14 31.92 19.95
N SER A 852 54.00 30.77 20.64
CA SER A 852 55.12 30.16 21.37
C SER A 852 54.95 28.66 21.61
N VAL A 853 56.03 27.89 21.36
CA VAL A 853 56.15 26.45 21.63
C VAL A 853 56.28 26.09 23.12
N ASN A 854 56.38 27.08 24.01
CA ASN A 854 56.50 26.82 25.45
C ASN A 854 55.27 26.07 25.99
N LYS A 855 55.54 24.99 26.71
CA LYS A 855 54.57 24.02 27.28
C LYS A 855 53.73 23.25 26.27
N LEU A 856 53.98 23.41 24.98
CA LEU A 856 53.24 22.67 23.94
C LEU A 856 53.44 21.15 24.03
N SER A 857 54.52 20.70 24.68
CA SER A 857 54.73 19.27 24.97
C SER A 857 53.69 18.67 25.93
N ASP A 858 52.97 19.50 26.68
CA ASP A 858 51.98 19.04 27.65
C ASP A 858 50.64 18.75 26.95
N ASP A 859 50.43 19.34 25.77
CA ASP A 859 49.22 19.25 24.92
C ASP A 859 49.39 18.26 23.76
N LEU A 860 50.49 17.48 23.72
CA LEU A 860 50.78 16.54 22.63
C LEU A 860 50.57 15.09 23.05
N VAL A 861 49.80 14.35 22.24
CA VAL A 861 49.59 12.91 22.38
C VAL A 861 50.19 12.19 21.18
N LEU A 862 51.06 11.19 21.42
CA LEU A 862 51.69 10.40 20.35
C LEU A 862 51.07 9.00 20.29
N PHE A 863 50.60 8.58 19.11
CA PHE A 863 49.94 7.29 18.91
C PHE A 863 50.49 6.44 17.76
#